data_AF-A0A7S0PR11-F1
#
_entry.id   AF-A0A7S0PR11-F1
#
_cell.length_a   1.000
_cell.length_b   1.000
_cell.length_c   1.000
_cell.angle_alpha   90.00
_cell.angle_beta   90.00
_cell.angle_gamma   90.00
#
_symmetry.space_group_name_H-M   'P 1'
#
loop_
_entity.id
_entity.type
_entity.pdbx_description
1 polymer ?
#
loop_
_entity_poly.entity_id
_entity_poly.type
_entity_poly.pdbx_seq_one_letter_code
_entity_poly.pdbx_strand_id
1 'polypeptide(L)'
;AAASEISSSSTEVDWRRVYASRPRAKFCASGSSSGLDILGRDVGLGPPRARNEVTSATSSPRPSCPQVSFKPDGHFFRRGATGRMGDEGAAVYNCLLCDSYALVILGILPDRKLARGTKGRGAYEDLLEEFQLAKCGGPGGTNVMMLACPTCNAFAYRYELNQVAQDDFRGERYKNHTHDLKGNNDCLVITRPDVIEEIHNAYLAAGADIIETNTFNSTMISQADYELDKKEEVYLLNKTAAQLAKKCCVEFTKKNPAKPRFAAGAVGPTNKTLSVSPSVENPAFRGCTYDEIVEAYYEQVEALIDGGVDVLLVETIFDTLNAKAAMFAIDMFFEKWGQKIPVFVSGTIVDNSGRTLSGQTNEAFWNSMSHAKPIAIGLNCALGAKDMVPYIENLSRVADCWVFCYPNAGLPNAMGGYDQKGAEMAEDCRVFPDKGLINAIGGCCGTTDEHIKCLADMVATYKPREKHDVPDIMRLSGLEPFNYAPNEKDYRKTFINLGERCNVAGSTIFKKAIVDGNYEKALAIALKQVENGAHVIDVNMDDGLIDGESAMTKFVNLMVSEPDVAKVPFMIDSSKFHVVEAGLKCSQGKCIMNSISLKGGEEEFLNQAKIVKRHGAAVVVMAFDEEGQAATEAEKVRICCRAYKLLVEKVGFNPQDIIFDPNILTIGTGMEEHNNYAVDFINATREIKRLCP
;
A
#
# COMPACT_ATOMS: atom_id res chain seq x y z
N ALA A 1 10.36 40.50 35.91
CA ALA A 1 11.69 40.51 35.29
C ALA A 1 12.51 39.38 35.92
N ALA A 2 13.32 38.62 35.18
CA ALA A 2 13.50 38.64 33.72
C ALA A 2 12.60 37.61 33.02
N ALA A 3 12.43 37.75 31.70
CA ALA A 3 11.85 36.75 30.82
C ALA A 3 12.55 36.86 29.46
N SER A 4 13.36 35.86 29.12
CA SER A 4 14.11 35.71 27.87
C SER A 4 14.78 34.33 27.86
N GLU A 5 15.10 33.82 26.67
CA GLU A 5 15.99 32.65 26.45
C GLU A 5 15.53 31.29 27.02
N ILE A 6 14.40 30.79 26.50
CA ILE A 6 14.33 29.37 26.10
C ILE A 6 13.81 29.32 24.66
N SER A 7 14.70 28.99 23.73
CA SER A 7 14.39 28.70 22.34
C SER A 7 15.23 27.50 21.88
N SER A 8 14.68 26.68 20.98
CA SER A 8 15.36 25.61 20.25
C SER A 8 16.23 24.65 21.09
N SER A 9 15.61 23.57 21.58
CA SER A 9 16.29 22.28 21.69
C SER A 9 15.47 21.22 20.95
N SER A 10 16.07 20.60 19.95
CA SER A 10 15.48 19.51 19.17
C SER A 10 15.37 18.23 20.01
N THR A 11 14.24 17.54 19.92
CA THR A 11 14.11 16.18 20.45
C THR A 11 14.61 15.18 19.42
N GLU A 12 15.94 15.01 19.35
CA GLU A 12 16.54 13.88 18.64
C GLU A 12 16.01 12.56 19.21
N VAL A 13 15.50 11.70 18.34
CA VAL A 13 15.24 10.30 18.67
C VAL A 13 16.47 9.50 18.25
N ASP A 14 17.33 9.16 19.22
CA ASP A 14 18.44 8.23 19.00
C ASP A 14 17.89 6.83 18.70
N TRP A 15 17.71 6.53 17.41
CA TRP A 15 17.21 5.25 16.91
C TRP A 15 18.06 4.05 17.33
N ARG A 16 19.33 4.25 17.75
CA ARG A 16 20.19 3.15 18.27
C ARG A 16 19.73 2.69 19.65
N ARG A 17 19.10 3.55 20.45
CA ARG A 17 18.63 3.22 21.81
C ARG A 17 17.31 2.45 21.86
N VAL A 18 16.47 2.57 20.83
CA VAL A 18 15.17 1.88 20.76
C VAL A 18 15.35 0.36 20.84
N TYR A 19 16.38 -0.18 20.16
CA TYR A 19 16.68 -1.62 20.14
C TYR A 19 17.34 -2.16 21.42
N ALA A 20 17.75 -1.31 22.36
CA ALA A 20 18.61 -1.69 23.49
C ALA A 20 17.91 -1.76 24.87
N SER A 21 16.60 -1.45 24.97
CA SER A 21 15.93 -1.30 26.27
C SER A 21 14.64 -2.11 26.42
N ARG A 22 14.69 -3.18 27.24
CA ARG A 22 13.49 -3.92 27.69
C ARG A 22 12.82 -3.23 28.89
N PRO A 23 11.54 -2.85 28.82
CA PRO A 23 10.76 -2.53 30.01
C PRO A 23 10.60 -3.77 30.90
N ARG A 24 10.99 -3.70 32.18
CA ARG A 24 10.69 -4.77 33.16
C ARG A 24 9.22 -4.67 33.60
N ALA A 25 8.33 -5.38 32.89
CA ALA A 25 6.94 -5.54 33.31
C ALA A 25 6.85 -6.21 34.70
N LYS A 26 6.52 -5.44 35.73
CA LYS A 26 6.16 -5.98 37.06
C LYS A 26 4.73 -6.50 37.03
N PHE A 27 4.56 -7.79 36.80
CA PHE A 27 3.27 -8.46 37.03
C PHE A 27 2.95 -8.48 38.53
N CYS A 28 1.95 -7.72 38.96
CA CYS A 28 1.32 -7.90 40.27
C CYS A 28 0.37 -9.11 40.22
N ALA A 29 0.88 -10.29 40.54
CA ALA A 29 0.06 -11.47 40.77
C ALA A 29 -0.50 -11.47 42.20
N SER A 30 -1.82 -11.31 42.34
CA SER A 30 -2.55 -11.52 43.60
C SER A 30 -3.78 -12.36 43.36
N GLY A 31 -3.64 -13.68 43.47
CA GLY A 31 -4.76 -14.62 43.44
C GLY A 31 -5.22 -15.00 44.84
N SER A 32 -6.54 -15.11 45.04
CA SER A 32 -7.14 -15.86 46.13
C SER A 32 -8.50 -16.42 45.69
N SER A 33 -8.92 -17.53 46.29
CA SER A 33 -9.90 -18.46 45.69
C SER A 33 -11.14 -18.69 46.56
N SER A 34 -12.33 -18.49 46.00
CA SER A 34 -13.59 -19.14 46.36
C SER A 34 -14.69 -18.77 45.34
N GLY A 35 -15.73 -19.57 45.09
CA GLY A 35 -15.99 -20.94 45.55
C GLY A 35 -17.47 -21.22 45.78
N LEU A 36 -18.16 -21.81 44.78
CA LEU A 36 -19.60 -22.16 44.78
C LEU A 36 -20.55 -20.93 44.87
N ASP A 37 -21.82 -20.98 44.48
CA ASP A 37 -22.73 -22.13 44.36
C ASP A 37 -23.79 -21.99 43.24
N ILE A 38 -24.63 -23.03 43.08
CA ILE A 38 -25.69 -23.18 42.07
C ILE A 38 -27.06 -22.72 42.63
N LEU A 39 -27.87 -22.02 41.81
CA LEU A 39 -29.34 -22.19 41.73
C LEU A 39 -29.95 -21.25 40.65
N GLY A 40 -31.12 -21.62 40.10
CA GLY A 40 -31.89 -20.78 39.18
C GLY A 40 -33.39 -21.10 39.25
N ARG A 41 -34.24 -20.20 38.71
CA ARG A 41 -35.68 -20.43 38.42
C ARG A 41 -36.29 -19.29 37.60
N ASP A 42 -37.41 -19.59 36.95
CA ASP A 42 -38.15 -18.75 35.99
C ASP A 42 -39.15 -17.74 36.62
N VAL A 43 -39.89 -17.06 35.73
CA VAL A 43 -41.11 -16.24 35.94
C VAL A 43 -40.85 -14.80 36.44
N GLY A 44 -41.46 -13.73 35.90
CA GLY A 44 -42.31 -13.60 34.70
C GLY A 44 -43.30 -12.41 34.78
N LEU A 45 -43.84 -11.99 33.62
CA LEU A 45 -45.01 -11.09 33.41
C LEU A 45 -44.99 -9.61 33.90
N GLY A 46 -45.35 -8.71 32.97
CA GLY A 46 -46.38 -7.67 33.25
C GLY A 46 -45.93 -6.21 33.49
N PRO A 47 -46.50 -5.21 32.76
CA PRO A 47 -46.27 -3.78 32.99
C PRO A 47 -47.51 -3.02 33.56
N PRO A 48 -47.34 -1.78 34.04
CA PRO A 48 -48.44 -0.81 34.22
C PRO A 48 -48.41 0.34 33.19
N ARG A 49 -49.59 0.91 32.90
CA ARG A 49 -49.81 2.16 32.13
C ARG A 49 -50.67 3.15 32.96
N ALA A 50 -50.29 4.42 32.99
CA ALA A 50 -51.17 5.58 33.19
C ALA A 50 -50.47 6.80 32.53
N ARG A 51 -51.07 7.58 31.61
CA ARG A 51 -52.33 8.36 31.58
C ARG A 51 -52.29 9.67 32.36
N ASN A 52 -52.30 10.78 31.61
CA ASN A 52 -53.15 11.99 31.70
C ASN A 52 -52.92 12.71 30.34
N GLU A 53 -53.93 12.97 29.51
CA GLU A 53 -54.95 14.05 29.60
C GLU A 53 -54.29 15.45 29.58
N VAL A 54 -54.20 16.13 28.42
CA VAL A 54 -55.23 16.74 27.54
C VAL A 54 -55.57 18.18 27.94
N THR A 55 -55.23 19.11 27.04
CA THR A 55 -55.99 20.34 26.72
C THR A 55 -55.75 20.67 25.24
N SER A 56 -56.67 21.39 24.61
CA SER A 56 -56.68 21.68 23.18
C SER A 56 -56.90 23.18 22.90
N ALA A 57 -56.36 23.67 21.79
CA ALA A 57 -56.67 24.97 21.22
C ALA A 57 -56.61 24.89 19.69
N THR A 58 -57.60 25.48 19.01
CA THR A 58 -57.82 25.38 17.56
C THR A 58 -57.76 26.74 16.87
N SER A 59 -57.22 26.82 15.66
CA SER A 59 -57.64 27.78 14.63
C SER A 59 -57.00 27.50 13.26
N SER A 60 -57.71 27.89 12.19
CA SER A 60 -57.33 27.86 10.76
C SER A 60 -58.44 28.60 9.97
N PRO A 61 -58.39 28.81 8.63
CA PRO A 61 -57.28 28.71 7.66
C PRO A 61 -57.24 29.89 6.61
N ARG A 62 -56.35 29.78 5.59
CA ARG A 62 -56.45 30.37 4.21
C ARG A 62 -56.32 31.92 4.04
N PRO A 63 -56.14 32.47 2.80
CA PRO A 63 -55.59 31.90 1.54
C PRO A 63 -54.61 32.84 0.75
N SER A 64 -54.16 32.35 -0.42
CA SER A 64 -53.97 33.08 -1.71
C SER A 64 -52.55 33.19 -2.34
N CYS A 65 -52.56 33.19 -3.68
CA CYS A 65 -51.50 33.38 -4.68
C CYS A 65 -51.96 34.56 -5.61
N PRO A 66 -51.25 35.05 -6.67
CA PRO A 66 -50.31 34.33 -7.56
C PRO A 66 -49.09 35.11 -8.13
N GLN A 67 -48.29 34.41 -8.95
CA GLN A 67 -47.54 34.82 -10.17
C GLN A 67 -46.94 36.25 -10.35
N VAL A 68 -45.71 36.30 -10.90
CA VAL A 68 -45.35 36.97 -12.18
C VAL A 68 -44.17 36.20 -12.82
N SER A 69 -44.05 36.22 -14.16
CA SER A 69 -42.98 35.60 -14.96
C SER A 69 -42.31 36.62 -15.89
N PHE A 70 -41.02 36.45 -16.24
CA PHE A 70 -40.39 37.15 -17.36
C PHE A 70 -39.25 36.38 -18.07
N LYS A 71 -39.27 36.52 -19.40
CA LYS A 71 -38.30 36.16 -20.47
C LYS A 71 -38.64 37.10 -21.67
N PRO A 72 -37.89 37.15 -22.79
CA PRO A 72 -36.63 36.49 -23.15
C PRO A 72 -35.53 37.59 -23.30
N ASP A 73 -34.67 37.79 -24.32
CA ASP A 73 -34.34 37.08 -25.59
C ASP A 73 -32.98 37.54 -26.18
N GLY A 74 -32.49 36.79 -27.18
CA GLY A 74 -31.63 37.29 -28.27
C GLY A 74 -30.10 37.15 -28.10
N HIS A 75 -29.31 37.06 -29.20
CA HIS A 75 -29.68 36.79 -30.60
C HIS A 75 -28.43 36.51 -31.49
N PHE A 76 -28.50 35.55 -32.43
CA PHE A 76 -27.54 35.27 -33.54
C PHE A 76 -26.11 34.79 -33.14
N PHE A 77 -25.27 34.18 -34.01
CA PHE A 77 -25.29 34.00 -35.49
C PHE A 77 -25.20 32.52 -35.95
N ARG A 78 -25.12 32.26 -37.26
CA ARG A 78 -25.34 30.94 -37.92
C ARG A 78 -24.49 30.75 -39.19
N ARG A 79 -24.31 29.48 -39.64
CA ARG A 79 -23.63 28.95 -40.86
C ARG A 79 -22.11 28.73 -40.73
N GLY A 80 -21.47 27.71 -41.33
CA GLY A 80 -21.98 26.43 -41.90
C GLY A 80 -21.76 26.18 -43.40
N ALA A 81 -21.00 25.12 -43.73
CA ALA A 81 -20.94 24.32 -44.98
C ALA A 81 -20.20 22.99 -44.63
N THR A 82 -20.47 21.76 -45.06
CA THR A 82 -21.03 21.10 -46.28
C THR A 82 -20.06 20.92 -47.46
N GLY A 83 -19.59 19.69 -47.65
CA GLY A 83 -18.83 19.18 -48.81
C GLY A 83 -18.99 17.64 -48.92
N ARG A 84 -18.76 17.04 -50.10
CA ARG A 84 -19.06 15.62 -50.42
C ARG A 84 -18.10 15.06 -51.48
N MET A 85 -18.01 13.73 -51.55
CA MET A 85 -17.35 12.89 -52.59
C MET A 85 -15.80 12.97 -52.63
N GLY A 86 -15.08 11.91 -53.01
CA GLY A 86 -15.54 10.53 -53.29
C GLY A 86 -14.44 9.59 -53.84
N ASP A 87 -14.71 8.28 -53.78
CA ASP A 87 -14.19 7.14 -54.57
C ASP A 87 -12.67 6.85 -54.73
N GLU A 88 -12.40 5.65 -55.28
CA GLU A 88 -11.11 5.01 -55.61
C GLU A 88 -10.22 4.54 -54.43
N GLY A 89 -9.49 3.41 -54.50
CA GLY A 89 -9.48 2.33 -55.50
C GLY A 89 -8.25 1.40 -55.37
N ALA A 90 -8.44 0.07 -55.46
CA ALA A 90 -7.43 -1.01 -55.34
C ALA A 90 -6.73 -1.12 -53.95
N ALA A 91 -6.40 -2.27 -53.33
CA ALA A 91 -6.18 -3.68 -53.71
C ALA A 91 -4.81 -3.99 -54.36
N VAL A 92 -4.00 -4.86 -53.71
CA VAL A 92 -3.20 -5.98 -54.30
C VAL A 92 -2.28 -6.65 -53.24
N TYR A 93 -2.42 -7.98 -53.12
CA TYR A 93 -1.49 -9.05 -52.71
C TYR A 93 -0.37 -8.82 -51.66
N ASN A 94 -0.09 -9.64 -50.63
CA ASN A 94 -0.14 -11.10 -50.33
C ASN A 94 1.29 -11.57 -49.93
N CYS A 95 1.38 -12.65 -49.15
CA CYS A 95 2.59 -13.46 -48.82
C CYS A 95 3.71 -12.83 -47.94
N LEU A 96 4.57 -13.61 -47.26
CA LEU A 96 4.51 -14.88 -46.50
C LEU A 96 5.95 -15.34 -46.20
N LEU A 97 6.13 -16.22 -45.19
CA LEU A 97 7.40 -16.86 -44.74
C LEU A 97 8.36 -15.86 -44.03
N CYS A 98 8.87 -16.07 -42.81
CA CYS A 98 9.32 -17.22 -41.99
C CYS A 98 10.85 -17.33 -41.93
N ASP A 99 11.35 -17.33 -40.69
CA ASP A 99 12.57 -17.91 -40.13
C ASP A 99 13.96 -17.67 -40.77
N SER A 100 14.83 -17.02 -40.00
CA SER A 100 16.25 -17.39 -39.88
C SER A 100 16.89 -16.79 -38.62
N TYR A 101 17.35 -17.65 -37.70
CA TYR A 101 18.25 -17.27 -36.60
C TYR A 101 19.68 -17.09 -37.13
N ALA A 102 20.31 -15.93 -36.89
CA ALA A 102 21.78 -15.79 -36.93
C ALA A 102 22.26 -14.60 -36.09
N LEU A 103 23.34 -14.79 -35.33
CA LEU A 103 23.92 -13.77 -34.45
C LEU A 103 24.56 -12.62 -35.23
N VAL A 104 24.37 -11.39 -34.74
CA VAL A 104 25.46 -10.41 -34.62
C VAL A 104 25.42 -9.78 -33.23
N ILE A 105 26.37 -10.17 -32.38
CA ILE A 105 26.67 -9.41 -31.15
C ILE A 105 27.53 -8.22 -31.57
N LEU A 106 27.04 -6.98 -31.39
CA LEU A 106 27.90 -5.81 -31.18
C LEU A 106 27.12 -4.56 -30.75
N GLY A 107 27.31 -4.16 -29.49
CA GLY A 107 27.50 -2.76 -29.10
C GLY A 107 26.30 -1.80 -29.03
N ILE A 108 26.04 -1.34 -27.81
CA ILE A 108 25.60 0.03 -27.43
C ILE A 108 24.25 0.52 -28.00
N LEU A 109 23.31 0.88 -27.11
CA LEU A 109 22.20 1.80 -27.40
C LEU A 109 22.46 3.18 -26.76
N PRO A 110 22.92 4.18 -27.53
CA PRO A 110 23.11 5.54 -27.05
C PRO A 110 22.17 6.55 -27.74
N ASP A 111 20.87 6.23 -27.92
CA ASP A 111 19.88 7.26 -28.32
C ASP A 111 18.44 6.95 -27.85
N ARG A 112 17.96 7.69 -26.82
CA ARG A 112 16.60 7.55 -26.24
C ARG A 112 15.54 8.25 -27.14
N LYS A 113 15.36 7.82 -28.39
CA LYS A 113 14.36 8.41 -29.32
C LYS A 113 13.39 7.45 -30.03
N LEU A 114 13.58 6.14 -29.95
CA LEU A 114 12.69 5.14 -30.58
C LEU A 114 11.86 4.37 -29.53
N ALA A 115 11.00 5.10 -28.81
CA ALA A 115 10.02 4.52 -27.87
C ALA A 115 8.60 5.16 -27.94
N ARG A 116 8.38 6.12 -28.85
CA ARG A 116 7.05 6.73 -29.10
C ARG A 116 6.34 6.03 -30.27
N GLY A 117 6.10 4.72 -30.17
CA GLY A 117 5.67 3.93 -31.34
C GLY A 117 4.86 2.64 -31.12
N THR A 118 4.72 2.13 -29.89
CA THR A 118 4.02 0.85 -29.63
C THR A 118 2.96 1.00 -28.54
N LYS A 119 1.69 0.76 -28.88
CA LYS A 119 0.59 0.61 -27.91
C LYS A 119 0.43 -0.87 -27.56
N GLY A 120 0.54 -1.20 -26.28
CA GLY A 120 0.00 -2.44 -25.70
C GLY A 120 1.00 -3.56 -25.41
N ARG A 121 1.02 -3.98 -24.14
CA ARG A 121 1.59 -5.23 -23.58
C ARG A 121 3.08 -5.49 -23.76
N GLY A 122 3.56 -5.73 -24.99
CA GLY A 122 4.87 -6.33 -25.30
C GLY A 122 6.01 -5.94 -24.35
N ALA A 123 6.56 -4.73 -24.49
CA ALA A 123 7.81 -4.33 -23.83
C ALA A 123 7.88 -4.45 -22.29
N TYR A 124 6.74 -4.50 -21.56
CA TYR A 124 6.76 -4.79 -20.12
C TYR A 124 6.71 -6.29 -19.83
N GLU A 125 5.95 -7.04 -20.61
CA GLU A 125 5.91 -8.51 -20.55
C GLU A 125 7.27 -9.09 -21.00
N ASP A 126 7.91 -8.50 -22.01
CA ASP A 126 9.29 -8.76 -22.45
C ASP A 126 10.32 -8.44 -21.33
N LEU A 127 10.19 -7.29 -20.65
CA LEU A 127 11.06 -6.93 -19.51
C LEU A 127 10.87 -7.87 -18.32
N LEU A 128 9.65 -8.32 -18.04
CA LEU A 128 9.38 -9.35 -17.03
C LEU A 128 9.94 -10.71 -17.45
N GLU A 129 9.97 -11.01 -18.75
CA GLU A 129 10.61 -12.19 -19.34
C GLU A 129 12.14 -12.15 -19.25
N GLU A 130 12.80 -10.99 -19.42
CA GLU A 130 14.25 -10.84 -19.20
C GLU A 130 14.60 -10.81 -17.71
N PHE A 131 13.79 -10.14 -16.88
CA PHE A 131 13.91 -10.10 -15.41
C PHE A 131 13.34 -11.37 -14.74
N GLN A 132 13.10 -12.46 -15.48
CA GLN A 132 12.65 -13.72 -14.88
C GLN A 132 13.69 -14.19 -13.85
N LEU A 133 13.27 -14.33 -12.59
CA LEU A 133 14.09 -14.89 -11.51
C LEU A 133 14.58 -16.33 -11.80
N ALA A 134 14.03 -16.99 -12.81
CA ALA A 134 14.64 -18.16 -13.44
C ALA A 134 15.89 -17.81 -14.28
N LYS A 135 15.73 -17.04 -15.37
CA LYS A 135 16.73 -16.91 -16.46
C LYS A 135 18.10 -16.38 -16.02
N CYS A 136 18.18 -15.48 -15.02
CA CYS A 136 19.46 -14.85 -14.67
C CYS A 136 20.43 -15.76 -13.90
N GLY A 137 20.00 -16.95 -13.47
CA GLY A 137 20.82 -17.95 -12.76
C GLY A 137 21.98 -18.57 -13.58
N GLY A 138 22.31 -18.03 -14.75
CA GLY A 138 23.29 -18.57 -15.68
C GLY A 138 22.68 -19.44 -16.80
N PRO A 139 23.51 -20.02 -17.69
CA PRO A 139 23.04 -20.86 -18.79
C PRO A 139 22.27 -22.09 -18.30
N GLY A 140 20.94 -22.00 -18.30
CA GLY A 140 20.04 -23.02 -17.76
C GLY A 140 18.89 -22.43 -16.94
N GLY A 141 19.10 -21.27 -16.30
CA GLY A 141 18.04 -20.52 -15.61
C GLY A 141 17.42 -21.24 -14.40
N THR A 142 18.24 -21.90 -13.57
CA THR A 142 17.77 -22.88 -12.58
C THR A 142 18.01 -22.52 -11.11
N ASN A 143 18.52 -21.33 -10.77
CA ASN A 143 19.11 -21.07 -9.45
C ASN A 143 18.46 -19.87 -8.74
N VAL A 144 18.34 -19.94 -7.40
CA VAL A 144 17.91 -18.80 -6.56
C VAL A 144 18.89 -17.63 -6.72
N MET A 145 18.34 -16.42 -6.92
CA MET A 145 19.13 -15.19 -7.10
C MET A 145 19.78 -14.70 -5.80
N MET A 146 20.89 -13.96 -5.94
CA MET A 146 21.51 -13.23 -4.84
C MET A 146 21.20 -11.73 -4.88
N LEU A 147 20.45 -11.23 -3.90
CA LEU A 147 20.32 -9.80 -3.59
C LEU A 147 21.44 -9.41 -2.60
N ALA A 148 22.06 -8.25 -2.78
CA ALA A 148 22.94 -7.65 -1.78
C ALA A 148 22.47 -6.24 -1.43
N CYS A 149 22.30 -6.01 -0.13
CA CYS A 149 21.95 -4.74 0.49
C CYS A 149 23.22 -4.01 0.93
N PRO A 150 23.79 -3.10 0.11
CA PRO A 150 24.80 -2.17 0.60
C PRO A 150 24.23 -1.20 1.66
N THR A 151 22.94 -0.88 1.62
CA THR A 151 22.34 0.23 2.37
C THR A 151 22.39 0.06 3.90
N CYS A 152 22.22 1.21 4.59
CA CYS A 152 21.92 1.44 6.01
C CYS A 152 22.72 0.77 7.15
N ASN A 153 23.35 -0.39 6.98
CA ASN A 153 24.28 -0.95 7.96
C ASN A 153 25.40 -1.82 7.35
N ALA A 154 25.27 -2.30 6.12
CA ALA A 154 26.36 -3.03 5.47
C ALA A 154 27.53 -2.08 5.13
N PHE A 155 27.23 -0.84 4.68
CA PHE A 155 28.19 0.29 4.69
C PHE A 155 28.85 0.49 6.06
N ALA A 156 28.08 0.46 7.13
CA ALA A 156 28.55 0.78 8.48
C ALA A 156 29.56 -0.24 9.02
N TYR A 157 29.35 -1.51 8.70
CA TYR A 157 30.18 -2.62 9.20
C TYR A 157 31.50 -2.79 8.43
N ARG A 158 31.50 -2.65 7.08
CA ARG A 158 32.72 -2.86 6.28
C ARG A 158 33.82 -1.82 6.55
N TYR A 159 33.45 -0.57 6.82
CA TYR A 159 34.38 0.56 6.98
C TYR A 159 34.45 1.12 8.41
N GLU A 160 33.84 0.45 9.38
CA GLU A 160 33.73 0.93 10.78
C GLU A 160 33.35 2.43 10.84
N LEU A 161 32.18 2.84 10.35
CA LEU A 161 31.81 4.26 10.09
C LEU A 161 32.04 5.27 11.23
N ASN A 162 32.30 4.82 12.46
CA ASN A 162 32.86 5.65 13.53
C ASN A 162 34.19 6.36 13.11
N GLN A 163 35.03 5.71 12.28
CA GLN A 163 36.30 6.21 11.78
C GLN A 163 36.18 7.25 10.64
N VAL A 164 35.06 7.28 9.92
CA VAL A 164 34.84 8.25 8.82
C VAL A 164 34.60 9.65 9.39
N ALA A 165 35.30 10.65 8.84
CA ALA A 165 35.31 12.01 9.38
C ALA A 165 34.10 12.83 8.92
N GLN A 166 33.75 13.90 9.64
CA GLN A 166 32.71 14.84 9.19
C GLN A 166 33.04 15.45 7.82
N ASP A 167 34.34 15.63 7.53
CA ASP A 167 34.83 16.14 6.24
C ASP A 167 34.58 15.17 5.07
N ASP A 168 34.52 13.85 5.30
CA ASP A 168 34.14 12.87 4.28
C ASP A 168 32.65 12.99 3.91
N PHE A 169 31.77 13.22 4.89
CA PHE A 169 30.34 13.45 4.66
C PHE A 169 30.06 14.83 4.03
N ARG A 170 31.00 15.79 4.14
CA ARG A 170 30.90 17.11 3.48
C ARG A 170 31.49 17.12 2.07
N GLY A 171 32.66 16.52 1.86
CA GLY A 171 33.45 16.65 0.64
C GLY A 171 33.68 18.13 0.26
N GLU A 172 33.87 18.40 -1.04
CA GLU A 172 33.94 19.79 -1.52
C GLU A 172 32.54 20.42 -1.70
N ARG A 173 31.49 19.61 -1.97
CA ARG A 173 30.12 20.11 -2.23
C ARG A 173 29.48 20.74 -1.00
N TYR A 174 29.51 20.05 0.13
CA TYR A 174 28.85 20.46 1.37
C TYR A 174 29.85 21.02 2.41
N LYS A 175 31.04 21.42 1.96
CA LYS A 175 32.13 21.99 2.76
C LYS A 175 31.73 23.17 3.65
N ASN A 176 30.79 23.99 3.18
CA ASN A 176 30.25 25.15 3.88
C ASN A 176 28.87 24.87 4.51
N HIS A 177 28.43 23.61 4.57
CA HIS A 177 27.12 23.24 5.09
C HIS A 177 27.07 23.35 6.61
N THR A 178 26.05 24.03 7.12
CA THR A 178 25.91 24.44 8.52
C THR A 178 25.57 23.30 9.46
N HIS A 179 24.75 22.34 9.03
CA HIS A 179 24.41 21.18 9.83
C HIS A 179 25.52 20.13 9.87
N ASP A 180 25.40 19.16 10.77
CA ASP A 180 26.18 17.93 10.69
C ASP A 180 25.60 17.02 9.61
N LEU A 181 26.48 16.36 8.85
CA LEU A 181 26.11 15.34 7.86
C LEU A 181 26.57 13.93 8.27
N LYS A 182 27.27 13.78 9.41
CA LYS A 182 27.78 12.49 9.86
C LYS A 182 26.62 11.51 10.12
N GLY A 183 26.64 10.41 9.38
CA GLY A 183 25.59 9.38 9.41
C GLY A 183 24.58 9.47 8.25
N ASN A 184 24.58 10.56 7.47
CA ASN A 184 23.85 10.65 6.21
C ASN A 184 24.56 9.82 5.13
N ASN A 185 24.50 8.49 5.24
CA ASN A 185 25.26 7.59 4.37
C ASN A 185 24.92 7.79 2.88
N ASP A 186 23.70 8.23 2.56
CA ASP A 186 23.25 8.59 1.23
C ASP A 186 24.12 9.69 0.59
N CYS A 187 24.61 10.69 1.33
CA CYS A 187 25.43 11.78 0.75
C CYS A 187 26.79 11.31 0.22
N LEU A 188 27.27 10.15 0.70
CA LEU A 188 28.55 9.56 0.30
C LEU A 188 28.56 9.15 -1.19
N VAL A 189 27.42 9.04 -1.87
CA VAL A 189 27.37 8.85 -3.33
C VAL A 189 27.87 10.06 -4.12
N ILE A 190 27.90 11.24 -3.48
CA ILE A 190 28.43 12.48 -4.06
C ILE A 190 29.83 12.77 -3.50
N THR A 191 30.06 12.57 -2.20
CA THR A 191 31.32 13.00 -1.55
C THR A 191 32.41 11.93 -1.53
N ARG A 192 32.06 10.65 -1.47
CA ARG A 192 32.96 9.49 -1.47
C ARG A 192 32.48 8.37 -2.44
N PRO A 193 32.20 8.67 -3.72
CA PRO A 193 31.73 7.68 -4.69
C PRO A 193 32.72 6.54 -4.91
N ASP A 194 34.00 6.74 -4.61
CA ASP A 194 35.04 5.71 -4.59
C ASP A 194 34.73 4.56 -3.62
N VAL A 195 34.22 4.88 -2.42
CA VAL A 195 33.85 3.89 -1.39
C VAL A 195 32.58 3.13 -1.77
N ILE A 196 31.60 3.84 -2.34
CA ILE A 196 30.36 3.26 -2.86
C ILE A 196 30.66 2.28 -4.00
N GLU A 197 31.52 2.69 -4.93
CA GLU A 197 31.94 1.85 -6.06
C GLU A 197 32.74 0.63 -5.61
N GLU A 198 33.62 0.74 -4.62
CA GLU A 198 34.33 -0.43 -4.07
C GLU A 198 33.34 -1.45 -3.47
N ILE A 199 32.35 -0.98 -2.70
CA ILE A 199 31.32 -1.84 -2.08
C ILE A 199 30.46 -2.53 -3.13
N HIS A 200 29.98 -1.80 -4.14
CA HIS A 200 29.18 -2.38 -5.23
C HIS A 200 30.00 -3.45 -5.98
N ASN A 201 31.26 -3.15 -6.31
CA ASN A 201 32.15 -4.10 -6.98
C ASN A 201 32.47 -5.33 -6.11
N ALA A 202 32.60 -5.17 -4.79
CA ALA A 202 32.82 -6.28 -3.86
C ALA A 202 31.62 -7.23 -3.80
N TYR A 203 30.39 -6.73 -3.70
CA TYR A 203 29.18 -7.57 -3.71
C TYR A 203 28.97 -8.29 -5.05
N LEU A 204 29.21 -7.60 -6.17
CA LEU A 204 29.12 -8.19 -7.51
C LEU A 204 30.18 -9.28 -7.75
N ALA A 205 31.36 -9.15 -7.11
CA ALA A 205 32.43 -10.16 -7.11
C ALA A 205 32.14 -11.33 -6.16
N ALA A 206 31.51 -11.08 -5.01
CA ALA A 206 31.05 -12.11 -4.08
C ALA A 206 29.97 -13.01 -4.69
N GLY A 207 29.16 -12.49 -5.62
CA GLY A 207 28.25 -13.29 -6.45
C GLY A 207 26.87 -12.67 -6.67
N ALA A 208 26.56 -11.54 -6.01
CA ALA A 208 25.28 -10.85 -6.06
C ALA A 208 24.80 -10.64 -7.50
N ASP A 209 23.55 -10.99 -7.78
CA ASP A 209 22.81 -10.75 -9.03
C ASP A 209 22.24 -9.32 -9.08
N ILE A 210 21.71 -8.87 -7.94
CA ILE A 210 21.07 -7.58 -7.75
C ILE A 210 21.83 -6.84 -6.64
N ILE A 211 22.18 -5.58 -6.86
CA ILE A 211 22.68 -4.66 -5.83
C ILE A 211 21.74 -3.45 -5.71
N GLU A 212 21.53 -2.98 -4.49
CA GLU A 212 20.78 -1.75 -4.26
C GLU A 212 21.58 -0.49 -4.62
N THR A 213 20.86 0.60 -4.87
CA THR A 213 21.39 1.96 -4.81
C THR A 213 21.51 2.42 -3.36
N ASN A 214 22.55 3.20 -3.04
CA ASN A 214 22.69 3.81 -1.72
C ASN A 214 21.74 5.03 -1.58
N THR A 215 20.44 4.75 -1.43
CA THR A 215 19.34 5.76 -1.50
C THR A 215 18.26 5.59 -0.44
N PHE A 216 18.50 4.80 0.60
CA PHE A 216 17.51 4.44 1.61
C PHE A 216 16.85 5.66 2.29
N ASN A 217 17.61 6.74 2.52
CA ASN A 217 17.15 8.00 3.11
C ASN A 217 17.14 9.16 2.10
N SER A 218 17.21 8.88 0.80
CA SER A 218 17.23 9.89 -0.25
C SER A 218 15.81 10.35 -0.61
N THR A 219 15.09 10.86 0.38
CA THR A 219 13.78 11.53 0.24
C THR A 219 13.84 12.91 0.89
N MET A 220 12.99 13.86 0.47
CA MET A 220 12.91 15.18 1.13
C MET A 220 12.69 15.05 2.64
N ILE A 221 11.83 14.10 3.04
CA ILE A 221 11.41 13.86 4.42
C ILE A 221 12.55 13.34 5.31
N SER A 222 13.39 12.42 4.82
CA SER A 222 14.59 11.97 5.57
C SER A 222 15.76 12.95 5.46
N GLN A 223 15.96 13.64 4.33
CA GLN A 223 17.05 14.61 4.17
C GLN A 223 16.82 15.94 4.92
N ALA A 224 15.59 16.19 5.40
CA ALA A 224 15.28 17.33 6.27
C ALA A 224 16.03 17.28 7.61
N ASP A 225 16.29 16.09 8.15
CA ASP A 225 17.13 15.89 9.35
C ASP A 225 18.61 16.29 9.11
N TYR A 226 18.98 16.61 7.86
CA TYR A 226 20.33 17.01 7.44
C TYR A 226 20.39 18.39 6.74
N GLU A 227 19.29 19.15 6.67
CA GLU A 227 19.14 20.38 5.85
C GLU A 227 19.44 20.18 4.34
N LEU A 228 19.22 18.96 3.82
CA LEU A 228 19.41 18.58 2.41
C LEU A 228 18.10 18.18 1.70
N ASP A 229 16.95 18.57 2.27
CA ASP A 229 15.58 18.31 1.82
C ASP A 229 15.18 18.94 0.48
N LYS A 230 16.03 19.78 -0.11
CA LYS A 230 15.74 20.44 -1.38
C LYS A 230 15.65 19.43 -2.52
N LYS A 231 14.57 19.54 -3.30
CA LYS A 231 14.27 18.77 -4.51
C LYS A 231 15.49 18.53 -5.41
N GLU A 232 16.32 19.55 -5.63
CA GLU A 232 17.51 19.45 -6.47
C GLU A 232 18.62 18.58 -5.85
N GLU A 233 18.81 18.60 -4.52
CA GLU A 233 19.76 17.72 -3.83
C GLU A 233 19.23 16.29 -3.75
N VAL A 234 17.95 16.10 -3.37
CA VAL A 234 17.29 14.79 -3.32
C VAL A 234 17.29 14.11 -4.69
N TYR A 235 17.00 14.84 -5.76
CA TYR A 235 17.09 14.35 -7.13
C TYR A 235 18.54 13.98 -7.50
N LEU A 236 19.52 14.81 -7.12
CA LEU A 236 20.95 14.54 -7.39
C LEU A 236 21.43 13.29 -6.67
N LEU A 237 21.14 13.12 -5.38
CA LEU A 237 21.51 11.97 -4.55
C LEU A 237 21.05 10.65 -5.22
N ASN A 238 19.74 10.53 -5.47
CA ASN A 238 19.15 9.35 -6.08
C ASN A 238 19.72 9.05 -7.47
N LYS A 239 19.82 10.07 -8.32
CA LYS A 239 20.30 9.90 -9.70
C LYS A 239 21.77 9.51 -9.75
N THR A 240 22.61 10.09 -8.90
CA THR A 240 24.03 9.74 -8.80
C THR A 240 24.21 8.32 -8.26
N ALA A 241 23.48 7.93 -7.21
CA ALA A 241 23.50 6.58 -6.67
C ALA A 241 23.07 5.52 -7.69
N ALA A 242 21.97 5.79 -8.42
CA ALA A 242 21.45 4.94 -9.50
C ALA A 242 22.46 4.78 -10.64
N GLN A 243 23.06 5.88 -11.12
CA GLN A 243 24.10 5.82 -12.15
C GLN A 243 25.32 5.02 -11.70
N LEU A 244 25.72 5.13 -10.42
CA LEU A 244 26.88 4.43 -9.87
C LEU A 244 26.64 2.93 -9.70
N ALA A 245 25.49 2.52 -9.16
CA ALA A 245 25.07 1.12 -9.14
C ALA A 245 24.96 0.54 -10.55
N LYS A 246 24.31 1.26 -11.47
CA LYS A 246 24.12 0.83 -12.86
C LYS A 246 25.42 0.68 -13.62
N LYS A 247 26.40 1.58 -13.41
CA LYS A 247 27.78 1.45 -13.94
C LYS A 247 28.39 0.12 -13.52
N CYS A 248 28.41 -0.17 -12.22
CA CYS A 248 29.02 -1.40 -11.68
C CYS A 248 28.35 -2.66 -12.27
N CYS A 249 27.01 -2.69 -12.30
CA CYS A 249 26.24 -3.78 -12.91
C CYS A 249 26.55 -3.98 -14.40
N VAL A 250 26.65 -2.89 -15.18
CA VAL A 250 26.99 -2.95 -16.62
C VAL A 250 28.42 -3.44 -16.83
N GLU A 251 29.37 -3.06 -15.97
CA GLU A 251 30.76 -3.53 -16.07
C GLU A 251 30.90 -5.02 -15.70
N PHE A 252 30.19 -5.51 -14.68
CA PHE A 252 30.16 -6.94 -14.37
C PHE A 252 29.42 -7.76 -15.42
N THR A 253 28.31 -7.26 -15.97
CA THR A 253 27.59 -7.90 -17.09
C THR A 253 28.48 -7.99 -18.34
N LYS A 254 29.31 -6.99 -18.65
CA LYS A 254 30.29 -7.06 -19.74
C LYS A 254 31.38 -8.12 -19.50
N LYS A 255 31.78 -8.35 -18.24
CA LYS A 255 32.76 -9.38 -17.86
C LYS A 255 32.17 -10.79 -17.92
N ASN A 256 30.88 -10.97 -17.67
CA ASN A 256 30.17 -12.25 -17.80
C ASN A 256 28.74 -12.05 -18.37
N PRO A 257 28.57 -11.97 -19.70
CA PRO A 257 27.26 -11.75 -20.32
C PRO A 257 26.24 -12.87 -20.08
N ALA A 258 26.69 -14.06 -19.67
CA ALA A 258 25.82 -15.19 -19.35
C ALA A 258 25.19 -15.12 -17.95
N LYS A 259 25.67 -14.21 -17.08
CA LYS A 259 25.05 -13.88 -15.79
C LYS A 259 24.96 -12.34 -15.68
N PRO A 260 23.84 -11.71 -16.12
CA PRO A 260 23.66 -10.26 -16.04
C PRO A 260 23.61 -9.75 -14.59
N ARG A 261 23.57 -8.42 -14.43
CA ARG A 261 23.47 -7.73 -13.13
C ARG A 261 22.52 -6.56 -13.18
N PHE A 262 21.80 -6.35 -12.09
CA PHE A 262 20.70 -5.39 -12.00
C PHE A 262 20.90 -4.43 -10.84
N ALA A 263 20.64 -3.14 -11.08
CA ALA A 263 20.63 -2.11 -10.04
C ALA A 263 19.20 -1.92 -9.52
N ALA A 264 18.99 -2.14 -8.22
CA ALA A 264 17.71 -1.93 -7.56
C ALA A 264 17.65 -0.53 -6.94
N GLY A 265 16.69 0.29 -7.36
CA GLY A 265 16.41 1.59 -6.75
C GLY A 265 15.79 1.40 -5.36
N ALA A 266 16.60 1.51 -4.31
CA ALA A 266 16.16 1.36 -2.93
C ALA A 266 15.33 2.57 -2.49
N VAL A 267 14.10 2.28 -2.07
CA VAL A 267 13.09 3.21 -1.56
C VAL A 267 12.80 2.80 -0.12
N GLY A 268 13.55 3.40 0.81
CA GLY A 268 13.39 3.16 2.25
C GLY A 268 12.17 3.87 2.84
N PRO A 269 11.73 3.51 4.05
CA PRO A 269 10.41 3.85 4.60
C PRO A 269 10.23 5.31 5.08
N THR A 270 11.23 6.18 4.90
CA THR A 270 11.43 7.49 5.56
C THR A 270 11.62 7.41 7.08
N ASN A 271 11.89 8.57 7.73
CA ASN A 271 11.96 8.72 9.18
C ASN A 271 10.61 9.01 9.86
N LYS A 272 9.48 9.08 9.13
CA LYS A 272 8.13 9.37 9.68
C LYS A 272 7.18 8.17 9.52
N THR A 273 6.07 8.20 10.24
CA THR A 273 4.98 7.21 10.17
C THR A 273 3.66 7.89 9.81
N LEU A 274 2.83 7.19 9.04
CA LEU A 274 1.46 7.58 8.70
C LEU A 274 0.42 6.78 9.51
N SER A 275 0.76 5.59 9.99
CA SER A 275 -0.12 4.73 10.80
C SER A 275 -0.04 5.04 12.30
N VAL A 276 1.10 5.55 12.77
CA VAL A 276 1.41 5.71 14.19
C VAL A 276 1.52 7.20 14.54
N SER A 277 1.02 7.61 15.71
CA SER A 277 1.24 8.97 16.21
C SER A 277 2.62 9.10 16.87
N PRO A 278 3.39 10.16 16.58
CA PRO A 278 4.58 10.49 17.35
C PRO A 278 4.25 11.09 18.74
N SER A 279 2.97 11.29 19.08
CA SER A 279 2.51 11.78 20.38
C SER A 279 1.58 10.78 21.06
N VAL A 280 1.99 10.30 22.24
CA VAL A 280 1.18 9.43 23.11
C VAL A 280 -0.07 10.15 23.62
N GLU A 281 0.01 11.47 23.83
CA GLU A 281 -1.10 12.29 24.34
C GLU A 281 -2.14 12.62 23.24
N ASN A 282 -1.78 12.49 21.96
CA ASN A 282 -2.68 12.70 20.84
C ASN A 282 -2.55 11.57 19.80
N PRO A 283 -3.26 10.43 19.99
CA PRO A 283 -3.21 9.31 19.06
C PRO A 283 -3.77 9.63 17.66
N ALA A 284 -4.50 10.75 17.49
CA ALA A 284 -4.99 11.19 16.17
C ALA A 284 -3.93 11.94 15.33
N PHE A 285 -2.87 12.43 15.95
CA PHE A 285 -1.83 13.23 15.31
C PHE A 285 -0.91 12.35 14.43
N ARG A 286 -0.33 12.94 13.38
CA ARG A 286 0.69 12.34 12.52
C ARG A 286 1.77 13.38 12.24
N GLY A 287 3.03 12.94 12.13
CA GLY A 287 4.17 13.83 11.91
C GLY A 287 4.38 14.26 10.45
N CYS A 288 3.55 13.75 9.54
CA CYS A 288 3.48 14.06 8.11
C CYS A 288 2.09 13.62 7.59
N THR A 289 1.71 14.09 6.41
CA THR A 289 0.51 13.68 5.67
C THR A 289 0.82 12.64 4.61
N TYR A 290 -0.20 11.91 4.16
CA TYR A 290 -0.07 10.92 3.09
C TYR A 290 0.45 11.56 1.79
N ASP A 291 -0.02 12.77 1.46
CA ASP A 291 0.33 13.45 0.21
C ASP A 291 1.79 13.97 0.20
N GLU A 292 2.32 14.45 1.34
CA GLU A 292 3.76 14.79 1.48
C GLU A 292 4.65 13.54 1.28
N ILE A 293 4.24 12.39 1.82
CA ILE A 293 4.94 11.11 1.64
C ILE A 293 4.84 10.62 0.18
N VAL A 294 3.69 10.78 -0.48
CA VAL A 294 3.53 10.50 -1.92
C VAL A 294 4.46 11.40 -2.75
N GLU A 295 4.52 12.71 -2.49
CA GLU A 295 5.39 13.62 -3.23
C GLU A 295 6.87 13.27 -3.04
N ALA A 296 7.30 13.01 -1.80
CA ALA A 296 8.67 12.62 -1.48
C ALA A 296 9.11 11.31 -2.19
N TYR A 297 8.23 10.30 -2.25
CA TYR A 297 8.51 9.07 -3.02
C TYR A 297 8.44 9.28 -4.53
N TYR A 298 7.53 10.12 -5.02
CA TYR A 298 7.38 10.40 -6.43
C TYR A 298 8.66 11.01 -7.02
N GLU A 299 9.24 11.99 -6.33
CA GLU A 299 10.51 12.60 -6.73
C GLU A 299 11.68 11.62 -6.65
N GLN A 300 11.72 10.78 -5.62
CA GLN A 300 12.71 9.72 -5.48
C GLN A 300 12.67 8.78 -6.69
N VAL A 301 11.48 8.31 -7.06
CA VAL A 301 11.25 7.39 -8.18
C VAL A 301 11.60 8.02 -9.53
N GLU A 302 11.23 9.29 -9.76
CA GLU A 302 11.60 10.04 -10.97
C GLU A 302 13.14 10.17 -11.12
N ALA A 303 13.85 10.39 -10.01
CA ALA A 303 15.31 10.48 -9.98
C ALA A 303 16.03 9.13 -10.17
N LEU A 304 15.57 8.07 -9.50
CA LEU A 304 16.09 6.72 -9.63
C LEU A 304 15.95 6.19 -11.06
N ILE A 305 14.79 6.39 -11.69
CA ILE A 305 14.50 5.90 -13.04
C ILE A 305 15.31 6.66 -14.11
N ASP A 306 15.49 7.98 -13.99
CA ASP A 306 16.38 8.69 -14.92
C ASP A 306 17.88 8.42 -14.65
N GLY A 307 18.23 7.99 -13.42
CA GLY A 307 19.53 7.41 -13.10
C GLY A 307 19.77 6.02 -13.71
N GLY A 308 18.71 5.31 -14.10
CA GLY A 308 18.78 4.07 -14.89
C GLY A 308 18.78 2.76 -14.09
N VAL A 309 18.08 2.73 -12.94
CA VAL A 309 17.80 1.47 -12.21
C VAL A 309 16.98 0.49 -13.05
N ASP A 310 17.14 -0.81 -12.79
CA ASP A 310 16.45 -1.90 -13.49
C ASP A 310 15.13 -2.30 -12.82
N VAL A 311 15.05 -2.09 -11.50
CA VAL A 311 13.95 -2.49 -10.62
C VAL A 311 13.84 -1.46 -9.49
N LEU A 312 12.63 -1.21 -8.97
CA LEU A 312 12.44 -0.47 -7.72
C LEU A 312 12.29 -1.46 -6.57
N LEU A 313 12.87 -1.16 -5.41
CA LEU A 313 12.76 -1.96 -4.19
C LEU A 313 12.22 -1.06 -3.07
N VAL A 314 10.93 -1.19 -2.77
CA VAL A 314 10.30 -0.52 -1.62
C VAL A 314 10.50 -1.42 -0.41
N GLU A 315 11.30 -0.99 0.56
CA GLU A 315 11.86 -1.91 1.57
C GLU A 315 11.84 -1.43 3.01
N THR A 316 12.22 -2.34 3.91
CA THR A 316 12.26 -2.15 5.36
C THR A 316 10.93 -1.59 5.89
N ILE A 317 9.83 -2.05 5.30
CA ILE A 317 8.50 -1.49 5.54
C ILE A 317 8.05 -1.84 6.96
N PHE A 318 8.22 -0.86 7.86
CA PHE A 318 7.70 -0.89 9.22
C PHE A 318 6.28 -0.28 9.30
N ASP A 319 5.90 0.56 8.34
CA ASP A 319 4.58 1.19 8.20
C ASP A 319 3.97 0.89 6.83
N THR A 320 2.94 0.04 6.80
CA THR A 320 2.27 -0.34 5.53
C THR A 320 1.62 0.85 4.83
N LEU A 321 1.21 1.89 5.56
CA LEU A 321 0.61 3.08 4.95
C LEU A 321 1.65 3.90 4.18
N ASN A 322 2.90 3.98 4.68
CA ASN A 322 4.03 4.54 3.92
C ASN A 322 4.28 3.73 2.64
N ALA A 323 4.22 2.39 2.70
CA ALA A 323 4.40 1.56 1.50
C ALA A 323 3.25 1.68 0.49
N LYS A 324 2.01 1.83 0.95
CA LYS A 324 0.86 2.16 0.08
C LYS A 324 1.06 3.52 -0.59
N ALA A 325 1.58 4.52 0.12
CA ALA A 325 1.93 5.82 -0.46
C ALA A 325 3.07 5.71 -1.50
N ALA A 326 4.11 4.89 -1.24
CA ALA A 326 5.16 4.61 -2.22
C ALA A 326 4.60 3.97 -3.50
N MET A 327 3.74 2.94 -3.39
CA MET A 327 3.12 2.31 -4.56
C MET A 327 2.15 3.25 -5.30
N PHE A 328 1.47 4.16 -4.59
CA PHE A 328 0.64 5.22 -5.18
C PHE A 328 1.50 6.18 -6.03
N ALA A 329 2.63 6.64 -5.47
CA ALA A 329 3.61 7.47 -6.17
C ALA A 329 4.20 6.77 -7.41
N ILE A 330 4.56 5.49 -7.29
CA ILE A 330 5.11 4.68 -8.38
C ILE A 330 4.11 4.54 -9.53
N ASP A 331 2.83 4.23 -9.26
CA ASP A 331 1.83 4.11 -10.32
C ASP A 331 1.47 5.47 -10.95
N MET A 332 1.46 6.57 -10.18
CA MET A 332 1.37 7.93 -10.74
C MET A 332 2.54 8.25 -11.68
N PHE A 333 3.77 7.94 -11.27
CA PHE A 333 4.95 8.17 -12.09
C PHE A 333 4.90 7.33 -13.37
N PHE A 334 4.57 6.04 -13.26
CA PHE A 334 4.40 5.15 -14.40
C PHE A 334 3.30 5.59 -15.38
N GLU A 335 2.16 6.13 -14.90
CA GLU A 335 1.12 6.67 -15.77
C GLU A 335 1.58 7.91 -16.55
N LYS A 336 2.37 8.81 -15.93
CA LYS A 336 3.01 9.96 -16.61
C LYS A 336 4.11 9.53 -17.59
N TRP A 337 4.96 8.60 -17.18
CA TRP A 337 6.14 8.16 -17.94
C TRP A 337 5.76 7.28 -19.13
N GLY A 338 4.63 6.57 -19.05
CA GLY A 338 4.13 5.68 -20.12
C GLY A 338 4.87 4.35 -20.22
N GLN A 339 5.70 4.02 -19.22
CA GLN A 339 6.46 2.78 -19.10
C GLN A 339 6.40 2.28 -17.65
N LYS A 340 6.67 1.00 -17.44
CA LYS A 340 6.80 0.37 -16.12
C LYS A 340 8.10 -0.43 -16.08
N ILE A 341 8.73 -0.44 -14.91
CA ILE A 341 9.81 -1.39 -14.57
C ILE A 341 9.33 -2.29 -13.42
N PRO A 342 9.96 -3.45 -13.19
CA PRO A 342 9.59 -4.31 -12.07
C PRO A 342 9.69 -3.60 -10.71
N VAL A 343 8.86 -4.02 -9.75
CA VAL A 343 8.87 -3.50 -8.38
C VAL A 343 8.88 -4.65 -7.38
N PHE A 344 9.83 -4.61 -6.45
CA PHE A 344 9.97 -5.48 -5.30
C PHE A 344 9.43 -4.76 -4.06
N VAL A 345 8.83 -5.51 -3.14
CA VAL A 345 8.28 -5.00 -1.87
C VAL A 345 8.80 -5.84 -0.71
N SER A 346 9.46 -5.23 0.29
CA SER A 346 10.02 -5.94 1.46
C SER A 346 9.52 -5.38 2.79
N GLY A 347 8.84 -6.23 3.57
CA GLY A 347 8.35 -5.91 4.91
C GLY A 347 9.40 -6.14 6.00
N THR A 348 9.28 -5.43 7.12
CA THR A 348 10.05 -5.73 8.34
C THR A 348 9.12 -6.15 9.47
N ILE A 349 9.24 -7.41 9.87
CA ILE A 349 8.65 -7.94 11.10
C ILE A 349 9.61 -7.59 12.24
N VAL A 350 9.16 -6.83 13.24
CA VAL A 350 10.06 -6.22 14.24
C VAL A 350 10.49 -7.17 15.36
N ASP A 351 9.66 -8.17 15.68
CA ASP A 351 9.94 -9.19 16.68
C ASP A 351 9.13 -10.48 16.44
N ASN A 352 9.29 -11.46 17.32
CA ASN A 352 8.66 -12.78 17.21
C ASN A 352 7.12 -12.76 17.47
N SER A 353 6.48 -11.59 17.59
CA SER A 353 5.01 -11.46 17.50
C SER A 353 4.47 -11.61 16.07
N GLY A 354 5.34 -11.52 15.05
CA GLY A 354 4.94 -11.65 13.64
C GLY A 354 4.26 -10.41 13.05
N ARG A 355 4.53 -9.23 13.61
CA ARG A 355 3.94 -7.95 13.21
C ARG A 355 4.99 -6.92 12.77
N THR A 356 4.57 -5.99 11.92
CA THR A 356 5.28 -4.73 11.63
C THR A 356 5.28 -3.79 12.83
N LEU A 357 6.05 -2.70 12.80
CA LEU A 357 5.99 -1.63 13.82
C LEU A 357 4.59 -0.98 13.89
N SER A 358 3.92 -0.89 12.74
CA SER A 358 2.52 -0.47 12.57
C SER A 358 1.50 -1.50 13.09
N GLY A 359 1.94 -2.62 13.67
CA GLY A 359 1.11 -3.64 14.32
C GLY A 359 0.49 -4.68 13.39
N GLN A 360 0.75 -4.59 12.08
CA GLN A 360 0.10 -5.42 11.07
C GLN A 360 0.79 -6.78 10.89
N THR A 361 -0.01 -7.84 10.80
CA THR A 361 0.46 -9.22 10.60
C THR A 361 0.89 -9.50 9.15
N ASN A 362 1.73 -10.53 8.98
CA ASN A 362 2.34 -10.88 7.70
C ASN A 362 1.34 -11.10 6.52
N GLU A 363 0.22 -11.81 6.70
CA GLU A 363 -0.79 -11.95 5.62
C GLU A 363 -1.65 -10.67 5.45
N ALA A 364 -1.86 -9.88 6.51
CA ALA A 364 -2.54 -8.59 6.40
C ALA A 364 -1.71 -7.57 5.59
N PHE A 365 -0.39 -7.61 5.72
CA PHE A 365 0.55 -6.85 4.88
C PHE A 365 0.41 -7.25 3.41
N TRP A 366 0.42 -8.56 3.09
CA TRP A 366 0.20 -9.01 1.71
C TRP A 366 -1.18 -8.59 1.15
N ASN A 367 -2.26 -8.77 1.91
CA ASN A 367 -3.59 -8.30 1.50
C ASN A 367 -3.59 -6.80 1.20
N SER A 368 -2.85 -5.99 1.97
CA SER A 368 -2.69 -4.54 1.76
C SER A 368 -1.89 -4.19 0.50
N MET A 369 -0.83 -4.94 0.17
CA MET A 369 0.11 -4.60 -0.92
C MET A 369 -0.18 -5.27 -2.27
N SER A 370 -0.90 -6.41 -2.27
CA SER A 370 -1.24 -7.21 -3.46
C SER A 370 -1.83 -6.41 -4.64
N HIS A 371 -2.63 -5.37 -4.35
CA HIS A 371 -3.26 -4.50 -5.34
C HIS A 371 -2.26 -3.89 -6.35
N ALA A 372 -1.02 -3.62 -5.91
CA ALA A 372 0.02 -2.97 -6.69
C ALA A 372 0.77 -3.94 -7.63
N LYS A 373 0.50 -5.25 -7.53
CA LYS A 373 1.10 -6.33 -8.33
C LYS A 373 2.64 -6.29 -8.39
N PRO A 374 3.34 -6.26 -7.25
CA PRO A 374 4.80 -6.35 -7.24
C PRO A 374 5.27 -7.67 -7.86
N ILE A 375 6.41 -7.67 -8.55
CA ILE A 375 6.95 -8.89 -9.16
C ILE A 375 7.42 -9.88 -8.09
N ALA A 376 7.87 -9.35 -6.93
CA ALA A 376 8.33 -10.12 -5.79
C ALA A 376 7.94 -9.43 -4.47
N ILE A 377 7.60 -10.23 -3.44
CA ILE A 377 7.40 -9.77 -2.06
C ILE A 377 8.34 -10.51 -1.10
N GLY A 378 8.85 -9.82 -0.07
CA GLY A 378 9.83 -10.40 0.83
C GLY A 378 9.83 -9.82 2.23
N LEU A 379 10.81 -10.27 3.03
CA LEU A 379 11.10 -9.70 4.35
C LEU A 379 12.59 -9.42 4.52
N ASN A 380 12.90 -8.34 5.23
CA ASN A 380 14.25 -7.92 5.55
C ASN A 380 14.37 -7.19 6.90
N CYS A 381 15.61 -7.09 7.38
CA CYS A 381 15.98 -6.40 8.61
C CYS A 381 15.31 -6.97 9.88
N ALA A 382 15.60 -6.36 11.04
CA ALA A 382 15.22 -6.74 12.41
C ALA A 382 15.62 -8.16 12.87
N LEU A 383 15.12 -9.21 12.20
CA LEU A 383 15.29 -10.61 12.57
C LEU A 383 16.50 -11.28 11.88
N GLY A 384 17.02 -12.33 12.52
CA GLY A 384 17.91 -13.30 11.89
C GLY A 384 17.14 -14.35 11.08
N ALA A 385 17.86 -15.13 10.26
CA ALA A 385 17.26 -16.12 9.37
C ALA A 385 16.32 -17.12 10.08
N LYS A 386 16.74 -17.65 11.26
CA LYS A 386 15.96 -18.62 12.04
C LYS A 386 14.57 -18.09 12.46
N ASP A 387 14.48 -16.82 12.88
CA ASP A 387 13.23 -16.21 13.32
C ASP A 387 12.34 -15.78 12.14
N MET A 388 12.90 -15.55 10.94
CA MET A 388 12.13 -15.21 9.74
C MET A 388 11.39 -16.40 9.09
N VAL A 389 11.81 -17.64 9.35
CA VAL A 389 11.26 -18.86 8.71
C VAL A 389 9.72 -18.91 8.68
N PRO A 390 8.97 -18.81 9.80
CA PRO A 390 7.50 -18.92 9.77
C PRO A 390 6.82 -17.82 8.97
N TYR A 391 7.44 -16.64 8.85
CA TYR A 391 6.87 -15.50 8.12
C TYR A 391 7.15 -15.60 6.61
N ILE A 392 8.30 -16.15 6.22
CA ILE A 392 8.61 -16.50 4.83
C ILE A 392 7.80 -17.72 4.36
N GLU A 393 7.58 -18.73 5.22
CA GLU A 393 6.62 -19.82 4.95
C GLU A 393 5.21 -19.27 4.71
N ASN A 394 4.78 -18.29 5.50
CA ASN A 394 3.48 -17.68 5.35
C ASN A 394 3.36 -16.85 4.05
N LEU A 395 4.34 -16.00 3.70
CA LEU A 395 4.35 -15.30 2.41
C LEU A 395 4.37 -16.27 1.22
N SER A 396 5.22 -17.30 1.29
CA SER A 396 5.31 -18.35 0.26
C SER A 396 3.97 -19.06 -0.01
N ARG A 397 3.12 -19.20 1.03
CA ARG A 397 1.76 -19.74 0.91
C ARG A 397 0.74 -18.78 0.28
N VAL A 398 0.86 -17.47 0.51
CA VAL A 398 -0.22 -16.49 0.20
C VAL A 398 0.04 -15.64 -1.05
N ALA A 399 1.29 -15.50 -1.49
CA ALA A 399 1.69 -14.64 -2.59
C ALA A 399 1.70 -15.35 -3.96
N ASP A 400 1.06 -14.71 -4.95
CA ASP A 400 1.05 -15.08 -6.38
C ASP A 400 2.33 -14.60 -7.12
N CYS A 401 3.11 -13.74 -6.47
CA CYS A 401 4.37 -13.21 -6.95
C CYS A 401 5.57 -14.09 -6.50
N TRP A 402 6.78 -13.68 -6.88
CA TRP A 402 7.99 -14.34 -6.37
C TRP A 402 8.23 -13.98 -4.90
N VAL A 403 8.96 -14.80 -4.14
CA VAL A 403 9.24 -14.54 -2.72
C VAL A 403 10.73 -14.38 -2.46
N PHE A 404 11.14 -13.42 -1.62
CA PHE A 404 12.55 -13.19 -1.29
C PHE A 404 12.78 -12.90 0.20
N CYS A 405 14.01 -13.08 0.67
CA CYS A 405 14.37 -12.86 2.07
C CYS A 405 15.82 -12.36 2.19
N TYR A 406 16.06 -11.31 2.97
CA TYR A 406 17.40 -10.82 3.28
C TYR A 406 17.53 -10.45 4.77
N PRO A 407 17.79 -11.44 5.64
CA PRO A 407 17.86 -11.25 7.08
C PRO A 407 19.16 -10.54 7.51
N ASN A 408 19.21 -10.15 8.78
CA ASN A 408 20.45 -9.65 9.41
C ASN A 408 21.45 -10.80 9.68
N ALA A 409 22.72 -10.44 9.90
CA ALA A 409 23.78 -11.34 10.40
C ALA A 409 23.57 -11.68 11.90
N GLY A 410 22.42 -12.30 12.20
CA GLY A 410 21.92 -12.51 13.57
C GLY A 410 21.28 -11.25 14.16
N LEU A 411 21.13 -11.25 15.49
CA LEU A 411 20.67 -10.09 16.25
C LEU A 411 21.87 -9.20 16.65
N PRO A 412 21.70 -7.87 16.75
CA PRO A 412 22.78 -6.98 17.16
C PRO A 412 23.23 -7.25 18.61
N ASN A 413 24.53 -7.17 18.83
CA ASN A 413 25.15 -7.33 20.14
C ASN A 413 25.02 -6.07 21.01
N ALA A 414 25.53 -6.12 22.24
CA ALA A 414 25.40 -5.03 23.21
C ALA A 414 26.09 -3.70 22.81
N MET A 415 26.90 -3.70 21.74
CA MET A 415 27.54 -2.51 21.16
C MET A 415 26.90 -2.08 19.82
N GLY A 416 25.83 -2.74 19.39
CA GLY A 416 25.17 -2.52 18.09
C GLY A 416 25.87 -3.16 16.90
N GLY A 417 26.93 -3.94 17.13
CA GLY A 417 27.61 -4.72 16.08
C GLY A 417 26.93 -6.07 15.84
N TYR A 418 27.36 -6.77 14.79
CA TYR A 418 26.91 -8.12 14.46
C TYR A 418 28.11 -9.08 14.48
N ASP A 419 27.95 -10.23 15.13
CA ASP A 419 29.06 -11.15 15.41
C ASP A 419 29.09 -12.40 14.51
N GLN A 420 27.93 -12.79 13.95
CA GLN A 420 27.78 -13.95 13.05
C GLN A 420 28.73 -13.84 11.84
N LYS A 421 29.17 -14.98 11.30
CA LYS A 421 30.04 -15.07 10.11
C LYS A 421 29.33 -15.63 8.90
N GLY A 422 29.91 -15.45 7.71
CA GLY A 422 29.27 -15.79 6.44
C GLY A 422 28.82 -17.25 6.34
N ALA A 423 29.66 -18.17 6.81
CA ALA A 423 29.35 -19.60 6.84
C ALA A 423 28.21 -19.95 7.83
N GLU A 424 28.15 -19.27 8.98
CA GLU A 424 27.11 -19.48 10.00
C GLU A 424 25.77 -18.93 9.53
N MET A 425 25.76 -17.73 8.94
CA MET A 425 24.57 -17.13 8.34
C MET A 425 24.05 -17.98 7.17
N ALA A 426 24.95 -18.50 6.32
CA ALA A 426 24.56 -19.35 5.19
C ALA A 426 23.94 -20.69 5.63
N GLU A 427 24.44 -21.31 6.70
CA GLU A 427 23.81 -22.51 7.26
C GLU A 427 22.45 -22.19 7.91
N ASP A 428 22.34 -21.10 8.66
CA ASP A 428 21.07 -20.62 9.22
C ASP A 428 20.03 -20.28 8.13
N CYS A 429 20.49 -19.83 6.96
CA CYS A 429 19.65 -19.52 5.80
C CYS A 429 19.25 -20.74 4.96
N ARG A 430 19.94 -21.89 5.10
CA ARG A 430 19.73 -23.10 4.27
C ARG A 430 18.27 -23.59 4.27
N VAL A 431 17.58 -23.39 5.39
CA VAL A 431 16.17 -23.75 5.59
C VAL A 431 15.21 -23.13 4.57
N PHE A 432 15.52 -21.95 4.00
CA PHE A 432 14.64 -21.31 3.01
C PHE A 432 14.64 -22.04 1.66
N PRO A 433 15.79 -22.29 0.99
CA PRO A 433 15.83 -23.07 -0.24
C PRO A 433 15.62 -24.58 -0.02
N ASP A 434 16.01 -25.17 1.14
CA ASP A 434 15.69 -26.57 1.48
C ASP A 434 14.17 -26.84 1.43
N LYS A 435 13.37 -25.87 1.89
CA LYS A 435 11.90 -25.91 1.87
C LYS A 435 11.29 -25.32 0.58
N GLY A 436 12.09 -24.86 -0.38
CA GLY A 436 11.62 -24.27 -1.64
C GLY A 436 10.81 -22.98 -1.45
N LEU A 437 11.13 -22.14 -0.46
CA LEU A 437 10.30 -20.99 -0.05
C LEU A 437 10.62 -19.68 -0.77
N ILE A 438 11.76 -19.59 -1.46
CA ILE A 438 12.29 -18.33 -1.98
C ILE A 438 12.78 -18.43 -3.43
N ASN A 439 12.85 -17.28 -4.08
CA ASN A 439 13.35 -17.05 -5.43
C ASN A 439 14.63 -16.20 -5.44
N ALA A 440 14.82 -15.35 -4.42
CA ALA A 440 16.07 -14.67 -4.13
C ALA A 440 16.38 -14.69 -2.63
N ILE A 441 17.67 -14.75 -2.28
CA ILE A 441 18.16 -14.54 -0.92
C ILE A 441 19.16 -13.37 -0.89
N GLY A 442 19.33 -12.75 0.27
CA GLY A 442 20.37 -11.76 0.47
C GLY A 442 20.77 -11.62 1.93
N GLY A 443 21.43 -10.51 2.24
CA GLY A 443 21.75 -10.09 3.59
C GLY A 443 21.41 -8.62 3.81
N CYS A 444 21.10 -8.24 5.06
CA CYS A 444 20.83 -6.86 5.48
C CYS A 444 21.86 -6.40 6.53
N CYS A 445 21.46 -5.99 7.73
CA CYS A 445 22.38 -5.39 8.70
C CYS A 445 23.45 -6.38 9.18
N GLY A 446 24.69 -5.90 9.28
CA GLY A 446 25.86 -6.70 9.69
C GLY A 446 26.44 -7.61 8.60
N THR A 447 25.81 -7.68 7.43
CA THR A 447 26.27 -8.56 6.35
C THR A 447 27.36 -7.89 5.51
N THR A 448 28.18 -8.72 4.85
CA THR A 448 29.37 -8.30 4.09
C THR A 448 29.52 -9.15 2.82
N ASP A 449 30.50 -8.85 1.99
CA ASP A 449 30.88 -9.65 0.82
C ASP A 449 31.28 -11.09 1.18
N GLU A 450 31.81 -11.36 2.38
CA GLU A 450 31.96 -12.72 2.92
C GLU A 450 30.60 -13.43 3.03
N HIS A 451 29.61 -12.77 3.65
CA HIS A 451 28.27 -13.32 3.84
C HIS A 451 27.58 -13.58 2.50
N ILE A 452 27.62 -12.61 1.58
CA ILE A 452 27.06 -12.74 0.24
C ILE A 452 27.76 -13.86 -0.56
N LYS A 453 29.08 -14.06 -0.39
CA LYS A 453 29.80 -15.17 -1.02
C LYS A 453 29.35 -16.53 -0.48
N CYS A 454 29.23 -16.69 0.84
CA CYS A 454 28.76 -17.92 1.46
C CYS A 454 27.30 -18.24 1.09
N LEU A 455 26.44 -17.23 1.05
CA LEU A 455 25.05 -17.37 0.59
C LEU A 455 24.99 -17.74 -0.89
N ALA A 456 25.78 -17.10 -1.76
CA ALA A 456 25.84 -17.40 -3.19
C ALA A 456 26.31 -18.83 -3.47
N ASP A 457 27.36 -19.30 -2.79
CA ASP A 457 27.84 -20.68 -2.90
C ASP A 457 26.79 -21.69 -2.38
N MET A 458 26.06 -21.33 -1.32
CA MET A 458 25.01 -22.16 -0.74
C MET A 458 23.82 -22.31 -1.71
N VAL A 459 23.28 -21.21 -2.26
CA VAL A 459 22.08 -21.27 -3.11
C VAL A 459 22.35 -21.70 -4.55
N ALA A 460 23.60 -21.71 -5.01
CA ALA A 460 23.97 -22.11 -6.37
C ALA A 460 23.68 -23.59 -6.71
N THR A 461 23.26 -24.40 -5.74
CA THR A 461 22.82 -25.80 -5.92
C THR A 461 21.30 -25.98 -5.86
N TYR A 462 20.54 -24.93 -5.53
CA TYR A 462 19.10 -24.98 -5.25
C TYR A 462 18.24 -24.33 -6.32
N LYS A 463 17.08 -24.94 -6.60
CA LYS A 463 16.06 -24.39 -7.48
C LYS A 463 15.25 -23.28 -6.80
N PRO A 464 14.85 -22.22 -7.52
CA PRO A 464 13.85 -21.26 -7.06
C PRO A 464 12.51 -21.94 -6.70
N ARG A 465 11.79 -21.34 -5.76
CA ARG A 465 10.36 -21.59 -5.49
C ARG A 465 9.55 -21.54 -6.80
N GLU A 466 8.81 -22.61 -7.09
CA GLU A 466 7.79 -22.59 -8.13
C GLU A 466 6.60 -21.73 -7.66
N LYS A 467 6.00 -20.94 -8.57
CA LYS A 467 4.76 -20.22 -8.25
C LYS A 467 3.59 -21.20 -8.21
N HIS A 468 2.65 -20.94 -7.30
CA HIS A 468 1.39 -21.64 -7.20
C HIS A 468 0.21 -20.69 -7.41
N ASP A 469 -0.94 -21.23 -7.82
CA ASP A 469 -2.17 -20.47 -7.90
C ASP A 469 -2.70 -20.14 -6.50
N VAL A 470 -3.11 -18.90 -6.28
CA VAL A 470 -3.79 -18.47 -5.05
C VAL A 470 -5.30 -18.39 -5.28
N PRO A 471 -6.15 -18.66 -4.27
CA PRO A 471 -7.60 -18.56 -4.45
C PRO A 471 -8.05 -17.14 -4.81
N ASP A 472 -8.84 -17.02 -5.88
CA ASP A 472 -9.59 -15.82 -6.24
C ASP A 472 -10.71 -15.57 -5.21
N ILE A 473 -10.39 -14.75 -4.20
CA ILE A 473 -11.31 -14.38 -3.12
C ILE A 473 -11.13 -12.89 -2.76
N MET A 474 -12.18 -12.25 -2.25
CA MET A 474 -12.06 -10.90 -1.69
C MET A 474 -11.11 -10.92 -0.48
N ARG A 475 -10.05 -10.11 -0.56
CA ARG A 475 -9.01 -10.00 0.46
C ARG A 475 -9.02 -8.58 1.03
N LEU A 476 -9.37 -8.46 2.30
CA LEU A 476 -9.34 -7.21 3.07
C LEU A 476 -8.33 -7.35 4.23
N SER A 477 -8.00 -6.24 4.88
CA SER A 477 -7.19 -6.27 6.11
C SER A 477 -7.40 -5.05 6.99
N GLY A 478 -7.32 -5.27 8.31
CA GLY A 478 -6.90 -4.26 9.27
C GLY A 478 -5.43 -4.49 9.62
N LEU A 479 -5.11 -4.61 10.91
CA LEU A 479 -3.88 -5.25 11.39
C LEU A 479 -3.88 -6.77 11.11
N GLU A 480 -5.05 -7.37 10.92
CA GLU A 480 -5.25 -8.80 10.70
C GLU A 480 -5.96 -9.07 9.36
N PRO A 481 -5.71 -10.22 8.71
CA PRO A 481 -6.24 -10.50 7.37
C PRO A 481 -7.71 -10.91 7.46
N PHE A 482 -8.55 -10.33 6.62
CA PHE A 482 -9.93 -10.77 6.44
C PHE A 482 -10.12 -11.30 5.01
N ASN A 483 -10.01 -12.63 4.88
CA ASN A 483 -10.12 -13.35 3.62
C ASN A 483 -11.54 -13.92 3.48
N TYR A 484 -12.30 -13.47 2.49
CA TYR A 484 -13.67 -13.93 2.29
C TYR A 484 -13.74 -15.25 1.52
N ALA A 485 -13.78 -16.37 2.24
CA ALA A 485 -14.06 -17.69 1.67
C ALA A 485 -15.57 -18.01 1.82
N PRO A 486 -16.42 -17.82 0.79
CA PRO A 486 -17.86 -18.11 0.88
C PRO A 486 -18.14 -19.61 1.02
N ASN A 487 -19.08 -19.97 1.90
CA ASN A 487 -19.59 -21.34 1.98
C ASN A 487 -20.84 -21.49 1.10
N GLU A 488 -20.69 -22.00 -0.12
CA GLU A 488 -21.79 -22.17 -1.09
C GLU A 488 -22.97 -23.00 -0.54
N LYS A 489 -22.70 -23.91 0.40
CA LYS A 489 -23.72 -24.78 1.02
C LYS A 489 -24.49 -24.07 2.14
N ASP A 490 -23.94 -22.99 2.70
CA ASP A 490 -24.55 -22.21 3.77
C ASP A 490 -23.92 -20.80 3.87
N TYR A 491 -24.29 -19.92 2.94
CA TYR A 491 -23.79 -18.54 2.90
C TYR A 491 -24.06 -17.75 4.19
N ARG A 492 -25.00 -18.16 5.06
CA ARG A 492 -25.22 -17.49 6.36
C ARG A 492 -24.06 -17.68 7.33
N LYS A 493 -23.35 -18.81 7.27
CA LYS A 493 -22.12 -19.03 8.06
C LYS A 493 -20.95 -18.14 7.62
N THR A 494 -21.06 -17.54 6.43
CA THR A 494 -20.05 -16.66 5.83
C THR A 494 -20.72 -15.34 5.42
N PHE A 495 -21.61 -14.79 6.26
CA PHE A 495 -22.20 -13.48 6.02
C PHE A 495 -21.35 -12.39 6.69
N ILE A 496 -20.93 -11.38 5.92
CA ILE A 496 -20.06 -10.32 6.40
C ILE A 496 -20.90 -9.24 7.09
N ASN A 497 -21.06 -9.34 8.41
CA ASN A 497 -21.61 -8.26 9.22
C ASN A 497 -20.74 -6.98 9.10
N LEU A 498 -21.34 -5.88 8.62
CA LEU A 498 -20.76 -4.54 8.62
C LEU A 498 -21.27 -3.75 9.83
N GLY A 499 -20.41 -2.96 10.48
CA GLY A 499 -20.73 -2.19 11.68
C GLY A 499 -21.28 -0.79 11.40
N GLU A 500 -22.57 -0.68 11.05
CA GLU A 500 -23.29 0.56 10.68
C GLU A 500 -23.30 1.71 11.72
N ARG A 501 -22.95 1.47 12.99
CA ARG A 501 -23.26 2.43 14.08
C ARG A 501 -22.28 3.60 14.22
N CYS A 502 -21.20 3.61 13.44
CA CYS A 502 -20.24 4.72 13.32
C CYS A 502 -20.59 5.67 12.14
N ASN A 503 -21.90 5.79 11.87
CA ASN A 503 -22.47 6.60 10.81
C ASN A 503 -23.21 7.82 11.41
N VAL A 504 -22.81 9.04 11.04
CA VAL A 504 -23.40 10.28 11.57
C VAL A 504 -24.88 10.46 11.16
N ALA A 505 -25.29 10.00 9.97
CA ALA A 505 -26.69 10.08 9.56
C ALA A 505 -27.57 9.02 10.28
N GLY A 506 -27.06 7.79 10.43
CA GLY A 506 -27.81 6.66 10.99
C GLY A 506 -27.83 6.56 12.52
N SER A 507 -26.82 7.10 13.22
CA SER A 507 -26.60 6.82 14.65
C SER A 507 -26.60 8.09 15.51
N THR A 508 -27.75 8.43 16.11
CA THR A 508 -27.92 9.62 16.97
C THR A 508 -26.89 9.73 18.11
N ILE A 509 -26.43 8.59 18.64
CA ILE A 509 -25.43 8.56 19.72
C ILE A 509 -24.03 8.88 19.18
N PHE A 510 -23.70 8.40 17.97
CA PHE A 510 -22.44 8.68 17.29
C PHE A 510 -22.39 10.12 16.78
N LYS A 511 -23.45 10.59 16.09
CA LYS A 511 -23.60 12.00 15.69
C LYS A 511 -23.40 12.94 16.88
N LYS A 512 -24.03 12.66 18.02
CA LYS A 512 -23.80 13.46 19.23
C LYS A 512 -22.34 13.39 19.71
N ALA A 513 -21.70 12.21 19.68
CA ALA A 513 -20.29 12.10 20.07
C ALA A 513 -19.36 12.94 19.17
N ILE A 514 -19.56 12.93 17.84
CA ILE A 514 -18.76 13.73 16.90
C ILE A 514 -19.03 15.23 17.06
N VAL A 515 -20.31 15.66 17.15
CA VAL A 515 -20.69 17.08 17.33
C VAL A 515 -20.24 17.63 18.69
N ASP A 516 -20.33 16.85 19.77
CA ASP A 516 -19.82 17.22 21.10
C ASP A 516 -18.27 17.20 21.17
N GLY A 517 -17.57 16.80 20.09
CA GLY A 517 -16.11 16.64 20.07
C GLY A 517 -15.59 15.46 20.91
N ASN A 518 -16.46 14.56 21.37
CA ASN A 518 -16.14 13.43 22.22
C ASN A 518 -15.76 12.20 21.38
N TYR A 519 -14.53 12.22 20.84
CA TYR A 519 -14.00 11.15 19.99
C TYR A 519 -13.72 9.85 20.76
N GLU A 520 -13.48 9.89 22.08
CA GLU A 520 -13.36 8.70 22.94
C GLU A 520 -14.66 7.87 22.91
N LYS A 521 -15.81 8.53 23.05
CA LYS A 521 -17.13 7.90 22.97
C LYS A 521 -17.45 7.41 21.55
N ALA A 522 -16.97 8.10 20.51
CA ALA A 522 -17.09 7.63 19.14
C ALA A 522 -16.28 6.34 18.92
N LEU A 523 -15.06 6.26 19.45
CA LEU A 523 -14.19 5.09 19.38
C LEU A 523 -14.75 3.90 20.18
N ALA A 524 -15.33 4.16 21.37
CA ALA A 524 -16.02 3.15 22.16
C ALA A 524 -17.25 2.56 21.43
N ILE A 525 -17.89 3.30 20.52
CA ILE A 525 -18.95 2.76 19.65
C ILE A 525 -18.34 1.79 18.61
N ALA A 526 -17.23 2.15 17.96
CA ALA A 526 -16.53 1.25 17.03
C ALA A 526 -16.09 -0.05 17.71
N LEU A 527 -15.39 0.05 18.86
CA LEU A 527 -14.95 -1.09 19.66
C LEU A 527 -16.13 -2.01 20.03
N LYS A 528 -17.23 -1.45 20.54
CA LYS A 528 -18.44 -2.21 20.91
C LYS A 528 -19.10 -2.92 19.72
N GLN A 529 -18.88 -2.48 18.48
CA GLN A 529 -19.31 -3.21 17.28
C GLN A 529 -18.40 -4.41 16.99
N VAL A 530 -17.08 -4.26 17.08
CA VAL A 530 -16.12 -5.37 16.90
C VAL A 530 -16.35 -6.45 17.97
N GLU A 531 -16.51 -6.06 19.24
CA GLU A 531 -16.87 -6.97 20.34
C GLU A 531 -18.19 -7.73 20.10
N ASN A 532 -19.12 -7.14 19.35
CA ASN A 532 -20.41 -7.74 19.03
C ASN A 532 -20.40 -8.56 17.71
N GLY A 533 -19.25 -8.76 17.07
CA GLY A 533 -19.12 -9.58 15.86
C GLY A 533 -19.34 -8.85 14.53
N ALA A 534 -19.06 -7.54 14.48
CA ALA A 534 -18.83 -6.85 13.20
C ALA A 534 -17.47 -7.28 12.62
N HIS A 535 -17.45 -7.68 11.35
CA HIS A 535 -16.22 -8.10 10.65
C HIS A 535 -15.48 -6.92 9.99
N VAL A 536 -16.19 -5.82 9.77
CA VAL A 536 -15.72 -4.56 9.17
C VAL A 536 -16.49 -3.43 9.88
N ILE A 537 -15.84 -2.30 10.16
CA ILE A 537 -16.53 -1.10 10.69
C ILE A 537 -16.84 -0.13 9.56
N ASP A 538 -18.12 0.24 9.41
CA ASP A 538 -18.55 1.31 8.52
C ASP A 538 -18.40 2.67 9.23
N VAL A 539 -17.84 3.66 8.54
CA VAL A 539 -17.62 5.01 9.07
C VAL A 539 -18.12 6.04 8.09
N ASN A 540 -19.09 6.85 8.53
CA ASN A 540 -19.66 7.94 7.75
C ASN A 540 -19.70 9.24 8.57
N MET A 541 -19.17 10.32 7.99
CA MET A 541 -19.07 11.66 8.59
C MET A 541 -19.90 12.73 7.87
N ASP A 542 -20.85 12.34 7.02
CA ASP A 542 -21.67 13.28 6.25
C ASP A 542 -22.77 13.92 7.10
N ASP A 543 -22.57 15.19 7.43
CA ASP A 543 -23.61 16.09 7.91
C ASP A 543 -23.38 17.53 7.41
N GLY A 544 -24.41 18.38 7.45
CA GLY A 544 -24.27 19.80 7.13
C GLY A 544 -23.59 20.64 8.22
N LEU A 545 -23.39 20.09 9.42
CA LEU A 545 -22.76 20.75 10.57
C LEU A 545 -21.33 20.25 10.86
N ILE A 546 -20.80 19.32 10.07
CA ILE A 546 -19.49 18.68 10.30
C ILE A 546 -18.59 18.89 9.08
N ASP A 547 -17.35 19.29 9.35
CA ASP A 547 -16.24 19.18 8.39
C ASP A 547 -15.90 17.68 8.23
N GLY A 548 -16.50 17.06 7.21
CA GLY A 548 -16.42 15.62 6.99
C GLY A 548 -15.00 15.13 6.74
N GLU A 549 -14.16 15.92 6.06
CA GLU A 549 -12.79 15.53 5.71
C GLU A 549 -11.90 15.49 6.97
N SER A 550 -11.96 16.55 7.77
CA SER A 550 -11.26 16.64 9.06
C SER A 550 -11.78 15.61 10.07
N ALA A 551 -13.09 15.42 10.16
CA ALA A 551 -13.71 14.43 11.05
C ALA A 551 -13.36 12.98 10.66
N MET A 552 -13.36 12.66 9.35
CA MET A 552 -12.95 11.35 8.84
C MET A 552 -11.48 11.08 9.14
N THR A 553 -10.59 12.00 8.73
CA THR A 553 -9.14 11.95 8.98
C THR A 553 -8.85 11.69 10.46
N LYS A 554 -9.45 12.50 11.35
CA LYS A 554 -9.25 12.40 12.80
C LYS A 554 -9.78 11.08 13.37
N PHE A 555 -10.96 10.63 12.95
CA PHE A 555 -11.54 9.40 13.51
C PHE A 555 -10.84 8.14 13.02
N VAL A 556 -10.50 8.06 11.73
CA VAL A 556 -9.72 6.93 11.19
C VAL A 556 -8.34 6.86 11.84
N ASN A 557 -7.63 7.99 12.01
CA ASN A 557 -6.35 8.01 12.72
C ASN A 557 -6.47 7.49 14.17
N LEU A 558 -7.58 7.74 14.87
CA LEU A 558 -7.84 7.19 16.20
C LEU A 558 -8.16 5.68 16.15
N MET A 559 -8.99 5.23 15.21
CA MET A 559 -9.30 3.81 15.04
C MET A 559 -8.07 2.98 14.69
N VAL A 560 -7.13 3.51 13.87
CA VAL A 560 -5.85 2.84 13.57
C VAL A 560 -4.93 2.76 14.79
N SER A 561 -5.02 3.71 15.72
CA SER A 561 -4.24 3.72 16.96
C SER A 561 -4.88 2.92 18.12
N GLU A 562 -6.04 2.30 17.91
CA GLU A 562 -6.72 1.42 18.87
C GLU A 562 -6.68 -0.03 18.38
N PRO A 563 -5.77 -0.89 18.88
CA PRO A 563 -5.51 -2.22 18.31
C PRO A 563 -6.75 -3.12 18.20
N ASP A 564 -7.69 -3.04 19.14
CA ASP A 564 -8.90 -3.87 19.11
C ASP A 564 -9.95 -3.39 18.09
N VAL A 565 -9.85 -2.15 17.61
CA VAL A 565 -10.61 -1.65 16.46
C VAL A 565 -9.82 -1.86 15.16
N ALA A 566 -8.53 -1.53 15.16
CA ALA A 566 -7.64 -1.61 14.01
C ALA A 566 -7.46 -3.04 13.44
N LYS A 567 -7.72 -4.09 14.23
CA LYS A 567 -7.60 -5.49 13.75
C LYS A 567 -8.53 -5.82 12.58
N VAL A 568 -9.73 -5.25 12.53
CA VAL A 568 -10.69 -5.44 11.42
C VAL A 568 -10.49 -4.39 10.30
N PRO A 569 -10.87 -4.68 9.04
CA PRO A 569 -10.91 -3.68 7.99
C PRO A 569 -11.96 -2.58 8.29
N PHE A 570 -11.80 -1.44 7.63
CA PHE A 570 -12.81 -0.37 7.65
C PHE A 570 -13.51 -0.26 6.29
N MET A 571 -14.79 0.11 6.31
CA MET A 571 -15.53 0.65 5.18
C MET A 571 -15.59 2.17 5.36
N ILE A 572 -14.99 2.91 4.43
CA ILE A 572 -14.95 4.37 4.45
C ILE A 572 -16.13 4.88 3.61
N ASP A 573 -17.15 5.45 4.27
CA ASP A 573 -18.41 5.88 3.64
C ASP A 573 -18.56 7.40 3.60
N SER A 574 -18.77 7.94 2.40
CA SER A 574 -19.30 9.29 2.19
C SER A 574 -19.82 9.47 0.76
N SER A 575 -20.85 10.29 0.63
CA SER A 575 -21.36 10.82 -0.64
C SER A 575 -20.38 11.77 -1.36
N LYS A 576 -19.23 12.10 -0.75
CA LYS A 576 -18.22 13.03 -1.25
C LYS A 576 -16.88 12.32 -1.42
N PHE A 577 -16.39 12.22 -2.65
CA PHE A 577 -15.17 11.47 -2.95
C PHE A 577 -13.93 11.94 -2.16
N HIS A 578 -13.76 13.24 -1.90
CA HIS A 578 -12.62 13.77 -1.12
C HIS A 578 -12.63 13.32 0.35
N VAL A 579 -13.82 13.22 0.98
CA VAL A 579 -13.95 12.71 2.36
C VAL A 579 -13.58 11.23 2.42
N VAL A 580 -13.98 10.47 1.41
CA VAL A 580 -13.57 9.06 1.25
C VAL A 580 -12.06 8.94 1.06
N GLU A 581 -11.48 9.74 0.15
CA GLU A 581 -10.04 9.73 -0.13
C GLU A 581 -9.22 10.03 1.13
N ALA A 582 -9.63 11.01 1.93
CA ALA A 582 -9.00 11.30 3.23
C ALA A 582 -9.05 10.10 4.21
N GLY A 583 -10.17 9.36 4.28
CA GLY A 583 -10.25 8.14 5.07
C GLY A 583 -9.37 6.99 4.55
N LEU A 584 -9.21 6.87 3.22
CA LEU A 584 -8.29 5.91 2.60
C LEU A 584 -6.82 6.27 2.86
N LYS A 585 -6.48 7.57 2.82
CA LYS A 585 -5.15 8.14 3.13
C LYS A 585 -4.73 7.92 4.59
N CYS A 586 -5.67 7.70 5.51
CA CYS A 586 -5.42 7.34 6.91
C CYS A 586 -5.37 5.83 7.18
N SER A 587 -5.68 4.96 6.21
CA SER A 587 -5.96 3.54 6.45
C SER A 587 -4.84 2.61 5.96
N GLN A 588 -4.08 2.02 6.89
CA GLN A 588 -2.95 1.13 6.55
C GLN A 588 -3.34 -0.20 5.90
N GLY A 589 -4.51 -0.73 6.24
CA GLY A 589 -5.03 -2.00 5.72
C GLY A 589 -5.68 -1.86 4.34
N LYS A 590 -6.23 -2.98 3.84
CA LYS A 590 -7.10 -3.00 2.66
C LYS A 590 -8.55 -2.82 3.09
N CYS A 591 -8.98 -1.56 3.04
CA CYS A 591 -10.34 -1.11 3.32
C CYS A 591 -11.31 -1.39 2.16
N ILE A 592 -12.58 -1.16 2.43
CA ILE A 592 -13.63 -0.99 1.42
C ILE A 592 -13.90 0.52 1.27
N MET A 593 -14.03 1.00 0.04
CA MET A 593 -14.53 2.32 -0.29
C MET A 593 -16.05 2.27 -0.53
N ASN A 594 -16.80 3.17 0.10
CA ASN A 594 -18.24 3.33 -0.07
C ASN A 594 -18.55 4.81 -0.42
N SER A 595 -19.08 5.12 -1.60
CA SER A 595 -19.23 4.30 -2.81
C SER A 595 -19.09 5.14 -4.08
N ILE A 596 -18.80 4.49 -5.20
CA ILE A 596 -18.85 5.12 -6.54
C ILE A 596 -20.14 4.72 -7.28
N SER A 597 -20.52 5.52 -8.28
CA SER A 597 -21.69 5.25 -9.14
C SER A 597 -21.53 5.89 -10.51
N LEU A 598 -22.38 5.51 -11.46
CA LEU A 598 -22.39 6.09 -12.81
C LEU A 598 -23.20 7.40 -12.91
N LYS A 599 -23.67 7.94 -11.78
CA LYS A 599 -24.44 9.19 -11.69
C LYS A 599 -23.72 10.41 -12.30
N GLY A 600 -22.40 10.48 -12.15
CA GLY A 600 -21.55 11.51 -12.76
C GLY A 600 -21.18 11.24 -14.23
N GLY A 601 -21.73 10.18 -14.82
CA GLY A 601 -21.29 9.65 -16.09
C GLY A 601 -20.06 8.74 -15.99
N GLU A 602 -19.68 8.17 -17.13
CA GLU A 602 -18.61 7.18 -17.22
C GLU A 602 -17.21 7.74 -16.90
N GLU A 603 -16.93 8.99 -17.25
CA GLU A 603 -15.60 9.60 -17.06
C GLU A 603 -15.26 9.80 -15.57
N GLU A 604 -16.21 10.34 -14.79
CA GLU A 604 -16.05 10.51 -13.33
C GLU A 604 -15.91 9.14 -12.64
N PHE A 605 -16.77 8.18 -12.99
CA PHE A 605 -16.72 6.81 -12.46
C PHE A 605 -15.37 6.12 -12.72
N LEU A 606 -14.83 6.21 -13.95
CA LEU A 606 -13.52 5.64 -14.30
C LEU A 606 -12.36 6.35 -13.58
N ASN A 607 -12.44 7.67 -13.38
CA ASN A 607 -11.43 8.43 -12.65
C ASN A 607 -11.40 8.07 -11.16
N GLN A 608 -12.56 8.05 -10.50
CA GLN A 608 -12.69 7.64 -9.11
C GLN A 608 -12.23 6.18 -8.91
N ALA A 609 -12.62 5.28 -9.79
CA ALA A 609 -12.19 3.87 -9.76
C ALA A 609 -10.67 3.70 -9.89
N LYS A 610 -9.98 4.50 -10.72
CA LYS A 610 -8.51 4.51 -10.78
C LYS A 610 -7.89 4.88 -9.43
N ILE A 611 -8.39 5.94 -8.77
CA ILE A 611 -7.86 6.43 -7.50
C ILE A 611 -8.09 5.40 -6.38
N VAL A 612 -9.29 4.83 -6.27
CA VAL A 612 -9.61 3.77 -5.30
C VAL A 612 -8.72 2.53 -5.50
N LYS A 613 -8.51 2.11 -6.75
CA LYS A 613 -7.56 1.03 -7.10
C LYS A 613 -6.13 1.36 -6.68
N ARG A 614 -5.69 2.61 -6.85
CA ARG A 614 -4.33 3.06 -6.52
C ARG A 614 -4.08 3.16 -5.01
N HIS A 615 -5.10 3.44 -4.20
CA HIS A 615 -5.05 3.26 -2.74
C HIS A 615 -5.16 1.79 -2.29
N GLY A 616 -5.43 0.87 -3.22
CA GLY A 616 -5.51 -0.57 -2.95
C GLY A 616 -6.77 -1.04 -2.23
N ALA A 617 -7.84 -0.24 -2.23
CA ALA A 617 -9.09 -0.57 -1.56
C ALA A 617 -10.02 -1.42 -2.46
N ALA A 618 -10.87 -2.22 -1.83
CA ALA A 618 -12.08 -2.75 -2.46
C ALA A 618 -13.11 -1.62 -2.65
N VAL A 619 -14.10 -1.81 -3.52
CA VAL A 619 -15.02 -0.73 -3.92
C VAL A 619 -16.48 -1.19 -3.90
N VAL A 620 -17.34 -0.42 -3.23
CA VAL A 620 -18.81 -0.52 -3.36
C VAL A 620 -19.24 0.33 -4.56
N VAL A 621 -20.02 -0.30 -5.44
CA VAL A 621 -20.63 0.31 -6.61
C VAL A 621 -22.15 0.30 -6.43
N MET A 622 -22.72 1.50 -6.27
CA MET A 622 -24.17 1.66 -6.19
C MET A 622 -24.82 1.45 -7.56
N ALA A 623 -25.98 0.80 -7.59
CA ALA A 623 -26.85 0.75 -8.77
C ALA A 623 -27.54 2.12 -9.00
N PHE A 624 -26.75 3.13 -9.36
CA PHE A 624 -27.19 4.49 -9.68
C PHE A 624 -26.42 4.93 -10.94
N ASP A 625 -27.12 5.34 -11.99
CA ASP A 625 -26.52 5.88 -13.21
C ASP A 625 -27.13 7.22 -13.64
N GLU A 626 -26.84 7.69 -14.86
CA GLU A 626 -27.23 9.01 -15.35
C GLU A 626 -28.76 9.22 -15.38
N GLU A 627 -29.54 8.14 -15.43
CA GLU A 627 -31.02 8.18 -15.39
C GLU A 627 -31.58 8.20 -13.96
N GLY A 628 -30.79 7.83 -12.93
CA GLY A 628 -31.20 7.85 -11.53
C GLY A 628 -30.81 6.61 -10.71
N GLN A 629 -31.48 6.45 -9.56
CA GLN A 629 -31.31 5.31 -8.66
C GLN A 629 -32.16 4.12 -9.13
N ALA A 630 -31.55 2.93 -9.26
CA ALA A 630 -32.24 1.74 -9.76
C ALA A 630 -33.33 1.24 -8.80
N ALA A 631 -34.59 1.35 -9.20
CA ALA A 631 -35.74 0.87 -8.43
C ALA A 631 -36.05 -0.60 -8.74
N THR A 632 -36.06 -0.99 -10.02
CA THR A 632 -36.49 -2.32 -10.50
C THR A 632 -35.34 -3.32 -10.65
N GLU A 633 -35.66 -4.62 -10.65
CA GLU A 633 -34.72 -5.72 -10.90
C GLU A 633 -33.86 -5.49 -12.16
N ALA A 634 -34.52 -5.14 -13.27
CA ALA A 634 -33.88 -4.97 -14.56
C ALA A 634 -32.87 -3.80 -14.59
N GLU A 635 -33.18 -2.69 -13.93
CA GLU A 635 -32.28 -1.53 -13.84
C GLU A 635 -31.06 -1.84 -12.97
N LYS A 636 -31.29 -2.50 -11.82
CA LYS A 636 -30.21 -2.91 -10.90
C LYS A 636 -29.21 -3.81 -11.64
N VAL A 637 -29.70 -4.83 -12.34
CA VAL A 637 -28.87 -5.73 -13.16
C VAL A 637 -28.17 -4.97 -14.28
N ARG A 638 -28.88 -4.11 -15.03
CA ARG A 638 -28.33 -3.29 -16.13
C ARG A 638 -27.12 -2.46 -15.69
N ILE A 639 -27.26 -1.73 -14.57
CA ILE A 639 -26.24 -0.79 -14.09
C ILE A 639 -25.03 -1.54 -13.54
N CYS A 640 -25.23 -2.56 -12.70
CA CYS A 640 -24.12 -3.38 -12.18
C CYS A 640 -23.35 -4.09 -13.31
N CYS A 641 -24.03 -4.63 -14.33
CA CYS A 641 -23.37 -5.24 -15.48
C CYS A 641 -22.58 -4.24 -16.35
N ARG A 642 -23.05 -2.98 -16.47
CA ARG A 642 -22.30 -1.91 -17.14
C ARG A 642 -21.05 -1.54 -16.34
N ALA A 643 -21.21 -1.31 -15.04
CA ALA A 643 -20.12 -0.93 -14.14
C ALA A 643 -19.04 -2.02 -14.03
N TYR A 644 -19.44 -3.30 -13.94
CA TYR A 644 -18.50 -4.44 -13.93
C TYR A 644 -17.55 -4.41 -15.13
N LYS A 645 -18.10 -4.26 -16.34
CA LYS A 645 -17.30 -4.18 -17.58
C LYS A 645 -16.38 -2.96 -17.59
N LEU A 646 -16.86 -1.80 -17.14
CA LEU A 646 -16.03 -0.60 -17.05
C LEU A 646 -14.84 -0.78 -16.08
N LEU A 647 -15.08 -1.38 -14.91
CA LEU A 647 -14.03 -1.65 -13.93
C LEU A 647 -13.03 -2.71 -14.42
N VAL A 648 -13.51 -3.85 -14.89
CA VAL A 648 -12.63 -4.98 -15.27
C VAL A 648 -11.94 -4.74 -16.62
N GLU A 649 -12.66 -4.24 -17.64
CA GLU A 649 -12.12 -4.08 -18.99
C GLU A 649 -11.33 -2.77 -19.18
N LYS A 650 -11.73 -1.65 -18.55
CA LYS A 650 -11.08 -0.33 -18.75
C LYS A 650 -10.15 0.10 -17.61
N VAL A 651 -10.49 -0.18 -16.35
CA VAL A 651 -9.63 0.13 -15.19
C VAL A 651 -8.67 -1.04 -14.88
N GLY A 652 -9.01 -2.27 -15.32
CA GLY A 652 -8.31 -3.48 -14.92
C GLY A 652 -8.42 -3.72 -13.41
N PHE A 653 -9.57 -3.38 -12.82
CA PHE A 653 -9.89 -3.64 -11.41
C PHE A 653 -9.99 -5.16 -11.18
N ASN A 654 -9.62 -5.63 -9.99
CA ASN A 654 -9.79 -7.02 -9.62
C ASN A 654 -11.29 -7.32 -9.40
N PRO A 655 -11.93 -8.28 -10.10
CA PRO A 655 -13.33 -8.65 -9.86
C PRO A 655 -13.64 -8.93 -8.39
N GLN A 656 -12.73 -9.61 -7.70
CA GLN A 656 -12.88 -9.99 -6.29
C GLN A 656 -12.79 -8.81 -5.31
N ASP A 657 -12.48 -7.60 -5.79
CA ASP A 657 -12.47 -6.37 -5.00
C ASP A 657 -13.66 -5.44 -5.35
N ILE A 658 -14.63 -5.90 -6.16
CA ILE A 658 -15.84 -5.17 -6.53
C ILE A 658 -17.04 -5.71 -5.73
N ILE A 659 -17.69 -4.83 -4.98
CA ILE A 659 -18.95 -5.10 -4.26
C ILE A 659 -20.06 -4.30 -4.96
N PHE A 660 -21.14 -4.95 -5.35
CA PHE A 660 -22.32 -4.25 -5.86
C PHE A 660 -23.35 -4.03 -4.75
N ASP A 661 -23.88 -2.82 -4.65
CA ASP A 661 -25.13 -2.53 -3.93
C ASP A 661 -26.27 -2.27 -4.94
N PRO A 662 -27.21 -3.22 -5.10
CA PRO A 662 -28.43 -3.04 -5.90
C PRO A 662 -29.44 -2.00 -5.35
N ASN A 663 -29.10 -1.21 -4.34
CA ASN A 663 -29.98 -0.38 -3.49
C ASN A 663 -31.05 -1.20 -2.76
N ILE A 664 -30.91 -1.33 -1.43
CA ILE A 664 -32.03 -1.67 -0.54
C ILE A 664 -32.89 -0.41 -0.35
N LEU A 665 -34.16 -0.46 -0.78
CA LEU A 665 -35.09 0.68 -0.70
C LEU A 665 -36.23 0.42 0.29
N THR A 666 -36.76 1.49 0.88
CA THR A 666 -37.79 1.42 1.93
C THR A 666 -39.13 0.90 1.41
N ILE A 667 -39.49 -0.31 1.87
CA ILE A 667 -40.83 -0.90 1.71
C ILE A 667 -41.77 -0.45 2.84
N GLY A 668 -43.08 -0.68 2.69
CA GLY A 668 -44.08 -0.38 3.74
C GLY A 668 -44.43 1.11 3.89
N THR A 669 -44.12 1.93 2.89
CA THR A 669 -44.40 3.38 2.85
C THR A 669 -45.89 3.73 2.67
N GLY A 670 -46.72 2.77 2.29
CA GLY A 670 -48.11 2.99 1.87
C GLY A 670 -48.29 3.36 0.39
N MET A 671 -47.20 3.31 -0.39
CA MET A 671 -47.20 3.48 -1.86
C MET A 671 -47.11 2.10 -2.52
N GLU A 672 -47.95 1.82 -3.52
CA GLU A 672 -48.03 0.48 -4.14
C GLU A 672 -46.76 0.16 -4.95
N GLU A 673 -46.19 1.19 -5.56
CA GLU A 673 -44.94 1.17 -6.32
C GLU A 673 -43.75 0.67 -5.49
N HIS A 674 -43.79 0.86 -4.17
CA HIS A 674 -42.71 0.46 -3.26
C HIS A 674 -42.82 -0.99 -2.78
N ASN A 675 -43.92 -1.70 -3.08
CA ASN A 675 -44.16 -3.05 -2.55
C ASN A 675 -43.12 -4.07 -3.05
N ASN A 676 -42.62 -3.92 -4.28
CA ASN A 676 -41.76 -4.92 -4.92
C ASN A 676 -40.26 -4.73 -4.65
N TYR A 677 -39.81 -3.58 -4.14
CA TYR A 677 -38.38 -3.23 -4.03
C TYR A 677 -37.50 -4.29 -3.33
N ALA A 678 -38.04 -4.97 -2.31
CA ALA A 678 -37.31 -6.06 -1.63
C ALA A 678 -37.18 -7.32 -2.49
N VAL A 679 -38.17 -7.63 -3.33
CA VAL A 679 -38.14 -8.73 -4.31
C VAL A 679 -37.18 -8.38 -5.45
N ASP A 680 -37.27 -7.16 -5.99
CA ASP A 680 -36.35 -6.63 -7.00
C ASP A 680 -34.88 -6.74 -6.54
N PHE A 681 -34.59 -6.34 -5.29
CA PHE A 681 -33.26 -6.48 -4.71
C PHE A 681 -32.78 -7.93 -4.62
N ILE A 682 -33.62 -8.85 -4.11
CA ILE A 682 -33.27 -10.27 -3.95
C ILE A 682 -33.02 -10.94 -5.30
N ASN A 683 -33.84 -10.64 -6.31
CA ASN A 683 -33.66 -11.20 -7.64
C ASN A 683 -32.46 -10.59 -8.37
N ALA A 684 -32.29 -9.27 -8.33
CA ALA A 684 -31.13 -8.60 -8.92
C ALA A 684 -29.83 -9.13 -8.30
N THR A 685 -29.79 -9.33 -6.98
CA THR A 685 -28.63 -9.93 -6.29
C THR A 685 -28.29 -11.33 -6.83
N ARG A 686 -29.31 -12.15 -7.15
CA ARG A 686 -29.13 -13.48 -7.75
C ARG A 686 -28.54 -13.40 -9.15
N GLU A 687 -29.05 -12.48 -9.97
CA GLU A 687 -28.68 -12.35 -11.38
C GLU A 687 -27.33 -11.62 -11.55
N ILE A 688 -27.03 -10.62 -10.72
CA ILE A 688 -25.71 -9.95 -10.68
C ILE A 688 -24.61 -10.98 -10.34
N LYS A 689 -24.82 -11.84 -9.33
CA LYS A 689 -23.89 -12.96 -9.02
C LYS A 689 -23.72 -13.99 -10.15
N ARG A 690 -24.61 -13.99 -11.15
CA ARG A 690 -24.55 -14.88 -12.32
C ARG A 690 -23.91 -14.22 -13.55
N LEU A 691 -23.92 -12.88 -13.61
CA LEU A 691 -23.43 -12.08 -14.74
C LEU A 691 -22.10 -11.36 -14.47
N CYS A 692 -21.77 -11.13 -13.20
CA CYS A 692 -20.56 -10.50 -12.71
C CYS A 692 -19.85 -11.46 -11.73
N PRO A 693 -19.10 -12.46 -12.23
CA PRO A 693 -18.39 -13.47 -11.42
C PRO A 693 -17.07 -12.98 -10.82
#